data_AF-A0A1B7X5B6-F1
#
_entry.id   AF-A0A1B7X5B6-F1
#
_cell.length_a   1.000
_cell.length_b   1.000
_cell.length_c   1.000
_cell.angle_alpha   90.00
_cell.angle_beta   90.00
_cell.angle_gamma   90.00
#
_symmetry.space_group_name_H-M   'P 1'
#
loop_
_entity.id
_entity.type
_entity.pdbx_description
1 polymer ?
#
loop_
_entity_poly.entity_id
_entity_poly.type
_entity_poly.pdbx_seq_one_letter_code
_entity_poly.pdbx_strand_id
1 'polypeptide(L)'
;MATAKQPIFPDPPLEVGVPQYPTPNVPDFYTKDGHIVLVEKVSAEKGAYNPQPLDGSVVYNKRDAGKWPDTLYLVYQQPSEDGKFVLNFWANDRTLASQDPWNFGLDYSSNNPAFPIATRTYIVPRSQYATVSLGSVDPVFGGAMRIASQKKEELPDGNPLRSRYVAVQRVYETIPGPVLTGTQLTERGDFETVSTQVVVAGTSPDGDGLLVTKTNVQAIDSVKSLKTTGTVFSYSTLTTRSKKAGLLGNVSTTDEIVSPSTAADALTEQIIESSVEAISATKSRKRTTTSNGPTSLSGFAKKEGLLGEVTIAESIVAAGTSADALTQSIVSSEVTPIDTAKSKKTLITSTGPTSLSGGTNNSGLLGKTIEQQIIVSPSATPDALSMPTTLVGGVVQSTVTPIDSGKSKKTTIISKGPLTLSGGSNKSGLLGETTIEEFIVGAGVSADALSTITNVIQSEVTPIDEVKSKKTTIKSSGPTSLVGQEFKSGLMGVTVTAESIVAAGAAPDSSMAVVQSSVTPIDNVRSKKTTVVYNSPTTLDGKSMQEFGIATAKEQIVTSATSVSPASTTIKADVVPIDNFKSKLTELKYDSLEELNGYQYDPDLDLIIETKKTLIEEGLTPLSKFNGLLSYRDEPINAWQTVRIQSKITELPPQRDEYKTGSYSSPNLITAFNINTPAAMPNWEINLQVTPVMRAKRSYQTVFKYETIYQYDQPEEPSDELYDPITKNIYFDGIFFKISVPDALTNAGIVVGFTTASNDPIHGYVSETFNVPETDESADEYIAKVGSYQLIGYEIDYWKANIWRLAKQYVLLK
;
A
#
# COMPACT_ATOMS: atom_id res chain seq x y z
N MET A 1 35.44 37.18 -80.16
CA MET A 1 34.03 36.96 -79.77
C MET A 1 33.92 35.52 -79.31
N ALA A 2 33.90 35.28 -78.00
CA ALA A 2 33.76 33.94 -77.46
C ALA A 2 32.28 33.55 -77.54
N THR A 3 31.97 32.49 -78.28
CA THR A 3 30.67 31.83 -78.30
C THR A 3 30.37 31.34 -76.89
N ALA A 4 29.28 31.84 -76.30
CA ALA A 4 28.79 31.35 -75.01
C ALA A 4 28.54 29.84 -75.14
N LYS A 5 29.28 29.04 -74.35
CA LYS A 5 29.01 27.62 -74.18
C LYS A 5 27.56 27.50 -73.73
N GLN A 6 26.72 26.82 -74.52
CA GLN A 6 25.43 26.38 -74.00
C GLN A 6 25.69 25.51 -72.77
N PRO A 7 24.94 25.71 -71.68
CA PRO A 7 25.04 24.84 -70.52
C PRO A 7 24.68 23.40 -70.94
N ILE A 8 25.65 22.52 -70.80
CA ILE A 8 25.44 21.07 -70.84
C ILE A 8 24.64 20.74 -69.58
N PHE A 9 23.41 20.28 -69.76
CA PHE A 9 22.62 19.72 -68.67
C PHE A 9 22.85 18.19 -68.64
N PRO A 10 23.22 17.60 -67.49
CA PRO A 10 23.09 16.16 -67.28
C PRO A 10 21.61 15.75 -67.15
N ASP A 11 21.39 14.46 -67.39
CA ASP A 11 20.15 13.65 -67.54
C ASP A 11 18.93 13.91 -66.61
N PRO A 12 17.70 13.49 -67.01
CA PRO A 12 16.45 13.59 -66.24
C PRO A 12 16.32 12.46 -65.18
N PRO A 13 15.19 12.38 -64.44
CA PRO A 13 14.66 13.27 -63.40
C PRO A 13 15.25 12.92 -62.01
N LEU A 14 15.20 13.85 -61.05
CA LEU A 14 15.40 13.50 -59.64
C LEU A 14 14.17 12.70 -59.17
N GLU A 15 14.29 11.37 -59.16
CA GLU A 15 13.37 10.47 -58.46
C GLU A 15 13.58 10.65 -56.96
N VAL A 16 12.89 11.61 -56.36
CA VAL A 16 12.89 11.76 -54.91
C VAL A 16 11.82 10.83 -54.35
N GLY A 17 12.23 9.63 -53.94
CA GLY A 17 11.38 8.77 -53.12
C GLY A 17 10.97 9.53 -51.86
N VAL A 18 9.67 9.62 -51.59
CA VAL A 18 9.21 10.14 -50.29
C VAL A 18 9.61 9.10 -49.23
N PRO A 19 10.40 9.47 -48.21
CA PRO A 19 10.76 8.54 -47.15
C PRO A 19 9.48 7.99 -46.50
N GLN A 20 9.27 6.67 -46.61
CA GLN A 20 8.17 6.00 -45.93
C GLN A 20 8.67 5.54 -44.55
N TYR A 21 8.09 6.09 -43.50
CA TYR A 21 8.38 5.76 -42.11
C TYR A 21 7.73 4.41 -41.72
N PRO A 22 8.41 3.61 -40.89
CA PRO A 22 9.44 2.65 -41.29
C PRO A 22 8.80 1.36 -41.83
N THR A 23 8.94 1.05 -43.11
CA THR A 23 8.77 -0.33 -43.58
C THR A 23 10.06 -0.87 -44.19
N PRO A 24 10.32 -2.19 -44.07
CA PRO A 24 11.50 -2.81 -44.65
C PRO A 24 11.44 -2.64 -46.16
N ASN A 25 12.48 -2.00 -46.72
CA ASN A 25 12.82 -1.92 -48.14
C ASN A 25 11.67 -2.27 -49.10
N VAL A 26 10.99 -1.24 -49.63
CA VAL A 26 10.22 -1.41 -50.87
C VAL A 26 11.17 -2.00 -51.91
N PRO A 27 10.93 -3.23 -52.42
CA PRO A 27 11.78 -3.81 -53.44
C PRO A 27 11.58 -3.00 -54.72
N ASP A 28 12.66 -2.33 -55.15
CA ASP A 28 12.84 -1.68 -56.44
C ASP A 28 11.77 -0.66 -56.88
N PHE A 29 12.26 0.55 -57.16
CA PHE A 29 11.57 1.62 -57.92
C PHE A 29 11.02 1.16 -59.29
N TYR A 30 11.36 -0.05 -59.73
CA TYR A 30 10.94 -0.67 -60.99
C TYR A 30 9.74 -1.61 -60.89
N THR A 31 9.22 -1.89 -59.69
CA THR A 31 7.94 -2.59 -59.56
C THR A 31 6.79 -1.58 -59.67
N LYS A 32 5.66 -1.99 -60.27
CA LYS A 32 4.50 -1.11 -60.54
C LYS A 32 3.84 -0.50 -59.29
N ASP A 33 4.39 -0.76 -58.10
CA ASP A 33 3.72 -0.53 -56.83
C ASP A 33 4.38 0.59 -55.98
N GLY A 34 5.47 1.22 -56.45
CA GLY A 34 6.20 2.35 -55.84
C GLY A 34 5.50 3.73 -55.95
N HIS A 35 5.84 4.71 -55.09
CA HIS A 35 5.38 6.10 -55.21
C HIS A 35 6.31 6.76 -56.22
N ILE A 36 5.78 7.07 -57.39
CA ILE A 36 6.58 7.71 -58.44
C ILE A 36 6.33 9.21 -58.31
N VAL A 37 7.33 9.93 -57.80
CA VAL A 37 7.37 11.39 -57.85
C VAL A 37 8.33 11.79 -58.95
N LEU A 38 7.78 12.33 -60.04
CA LEU A 38 8.55 12.84 -61.16
C LEU A 38 8.72 14.35 -61.01
N VAL A 39 9.95 14.84 -61.03
CA VAL A 39 10.25 16.27 -61.06
C VAL A 39 10.61 16.69 -62.49
N GLU A 40 9.82 17.58 -63.08
CA GLU A 40 10.04 18.15 -64.41
C GLU A 40 10.46 19.62 -64.29
N LYS A 41 11.53 20.01 -64.99
CA LYS A 41 11.99 21.41 -65.07
C LYS A 41 11.48 22.07 -66.35
N VAL A 42 10.74 23.17 -66.22
CA VAL A 42 10.17 23.96 -67.33
C VAL A 42 10.79 25.35 -67.37
N SER A 43 11.12 25.88 -68.56
CA SER A 43 11.65 27.24 -68.71
C SER A 43 10.53 28.28 -68.67
N ALA A 44 10.60 29.21 -67.71
CA ALA A 44 9.65 30.31 -67.56
C ALA A 44 9.87 31.40 -68.63
N GLU A 45 11.13 31.64 -69.03
CA GLU A 45 11.52 32.65 -70.02
C GLU A 45 10.92 32.42 -71.42
N LYS A 46 10.54 31.18 -71.76
CA LYS A 46 9.92 30.85 -73.05
C LYS A 46 8.40 31.05 -73.09
N GLY A 47 7.80 31.65 -72.05
CA GLY A 47 6.35 31.78 -71.93
C GLY A 47 5.61 30.45 -71.76
N ALA A 48 6.34 29.36 -71.49
CA ALA A 48 5.79 28.03 -71.28
C ALA A 48 5.22 27.84 -69.86
N TYR A 49 5.40 28.83 -68.98
CA TYR A 49 4.88 28.81 -67.62
C TYR A 49 3.52 29.51 -67.52
N ASN A 50 2.48 28.71 -67.32
CA ASN A 50 1.19 29.14 -66.80
C ASN A 50 0.89 28.30 -65.56
N PRO A 51 0.63 28.90 -64.38
CA PRO A 51 0.19 28.14 -63.20
C PRO A 51 -0.95 27.21 -63.56
N GLN A 52 -0.75 25.93 -63.32
CA GLN A 52 -1.72 24.89 -63.62
C GLN A 52 -2.49 24.53 -62.34
N PRO A 53 -3.77 24.14 -62.44
CA PRO A 53 -4.51 23.70 -61.27
C PRO A 53 -3.90 22.40 -60.70
N LEU A 54 -3.75 22.37 -59.37
CA LEU A 54 -3.23 21.21 -58.60
C LEU A 54 -4.36 20.28 -58.11
N ASP A 55 -5.55 20.41 -58.71
CA ASP A 55 -6.76 19.65 -58.35
C ASP A 55 -6.82 18.26 -59.02
N GLY A 56 -5.82 17.95 -59.83
CA GLY A 56 -5.73 16.68 -60.55
C GLY A 56 -6.30 16.65 -61.95
N SER A 57 -6.79 17.78 -62.46
CA SER A 57 -7.21 17.91 -63.86
C SER A 57 -6.03 17.88 -64.85
N VAL A 58 -4.80 18.13 -64.37
CA VAL A 58 -3.59 18.15 -65.20
C VAL A 58 -2.79 16.88 -65.04
N VAL A 59 -2.61 16.17 -66.16
CA VAL A 59 -1.90 14.89 -66.26
C VAL A 59 -0.63 15.00 -67.10
N TYR A 60 0.36 14.18 -66.79
CA TYR A 60 1.62 14.14 -67.51
C TYR A 60 1.47 13.43 -68.87
N ASN A 61 1.43 14.21 -69.95
CA ASN A 61 1.22 13.71 -71.32
C ASN A 61 2.45 13.89 -72.24
N LYS A 62 3.66 13.94 -71.69
CA LYS A 62 4.88 14.16 -72.48
C LYS A 62 5.38 12.86 -73.13
N ARG A 63 6.46 12.96 -73.93
CA ARG A 63 7.05 11.85 -74.70
C ARG A 63 7.27 10.57 -73.88
N ASP A 64 7.59 10.72 -72.59
CA ASP A 64 7.88 9.62 -71.67
C ASP A 64 6.68 9.14 -70.86
N ALA A 65 5.46 9.63 -71.11
CA ALA A 65 4.26 9.23 -70.36
C ALA A 65 4.02 7.72 -70.39
N GLY A 66 4.36 7.04 -71.48
CA GLY A 66 4.24 5.58 -71.62
C GLY A 66 5.29 4.77 -70.84
N LYS A 67 6.28 5.40 -70.20
CA LYS A 67 7.24 4.72 -69.32
C LYS A 67 6.67 4.44 -67.94
N TRP A 68 5.60 5.14 -67.56
CA TRP A 68 5.01 5.05 -66.24
C TRP A 68 3.76 4.16 -66.27
N PRO A 69 3.62 3.22 -65.33
CA PRO A 69 2.50 2.28 -65.33
C PRO A 69 1.15 2.96 -65.05
N ASP A 70 1.17 4.12 -64.38
CA ASP A 70 -0.01 4.86 -63.95
C ASP A 70 0.01 6.32 -64.45
N THR A 71 -1.18 6.93 -64.44
CA THR A 71 -1.32 8.37 -64.73
C THR A 71 -0.66 9.21 -63.64
N LEU A 72 0.30 10.06 -64.03
CA LEU A 72 0.91 11.04 -63.14
C LEU A 72 0.15 12.36 -63.21
N TYR A 73 -0.11 12.95 -62.04
CA TYR A 73 -0.84 14.19 -61.89
C TYR A 73 0.04 15.28 -61.31
N LEU A 74 -0.16 16.52 -61.76
CA LEU A 74 0.56 17.65 -61.22
C LEU A 74 0.10 17.93 -59.78
N VAL A 75 1.04 17.94 -58.84
CA VAL A 75 0.75 18.07 -57.40
C VAL A 75 1.45 19.27 -56.77
N TYR A 76 2.54 19.75 -57.36
CA TYR A 76 3.16 20.99 -56.91
C TYR A 76 3.91 21.69 -58.03
N GLN A 77 4.00 23.02 -57.93
CA GLN A 77 4.81 23.85 -58.81
C GLN A 77 5.65 24.79 -57.97
N GLN A 78 6.96 24.80 -58.20
CA GLN A 78 7.89 25.67 -57.51
C GLN A 78 8.72 26.47 -58.51
N PRO A 79 8.55 27.81 -58.58
CA PRO A 79 9.48 28.63 -59.36
C PRO A 79 10.86 28.60 -58.72
N SER A 80 11.91 28.62 -59.56
CA SER A 80 13.28 28.79 -59.09
C SER A 80 13.48 30.21 -58.53
N GLU A 81 14.45 30.38 -57.64
CA GLU A 81 14.75 31.68 -57.01
C GLU A 81 15.06 32.78 -58.03
N ASP A 82 15.67 32.42 -59.15
CA ASP A 82 15.98 33.32 -60.26
C ASP A 82 14.78 33.62 -61.19
N GLY A 83 13.64 32.97 -60.96
CA GLY A 83 12.43 33.11 -61.77
C GLY A 83 12.53 32.55 -63.19
N LYS A 84 13.63 31.90 -63.56
CA LYS A 84 13.89 31.44 -64.94
C LYS A 84 13.31 30.07 -65.24
N PHE A 85 13.06 29.28 -64.21
CA PHE A 85 12.55 27.93 -64.32
C PHE A 85 11.41 27.68 -63.32
N VAL A 86 10.61 26.67 -63.62
CA VAL A 86 9.61 26.13 -62.71
C VAL A 86 9.79 24.63 -62.62
N LEU A 87 9.84 24.12 -61.40
CA LEU A 87 9.83 22.69 -61.11
C LEU A 87 8.39 22.24 -60.92
N ASN A 88 7.93 21.35 -61.78
CA ASN A 88 6.66 20.65 -61.67
C ASN A 88 6.90 19.31 -60.97
N PHE A 89 6.15 19.04 -59.92
CA PHE A 89 6.15 17.75 -59.24
C PHE A 89 4.90 16.99 -59.68
N TRP A 90 5.11 15.79 -60.19
CA TRP A 90 4.06 14.90 -60.67
C TRP A 90 4.01 13.63 -59.82
N ALA A 91 2.82 13.17 -59.44
CA ALA A 91 2.65 11.93 -58.67
C ALA A 91 1.48 11.08 -59.16
N ASN A 92 1.58 9.75 -59.03
CA ASN A 92 0.47 8.83 -59.32
C ASN A 92 -0.45 8.63 -58.10
N ASP A 93 -1.73 8.34 -58.36
CA ASP A 93 -2.65 7.91 -57.32
C ASP A 93 -2.38 6.44 -56.95
N ARG A 94 -2.33 6.14 -55.65
CA ARG A 94 -2.28 4.77 -55.16
C ARG A 94 -3.63 4.34 -54.61
N THR A 95 -3.99 3.08 -54.87
CA THR A 95 -5.14 2.45 -54.21
C THR A 95 -4.78 2.10 -52.76
N LEU A 96 -5.78 1.96 -51.88
CA LEU A 96 -5.55 1.43 -50.53
C LEU A 96 -5.02 -0.01 -50.58
N ALA A 97 -5.58 -0.84 -51.48
CA ALA A 97 -5.21 -2.24 -51.64
C ALA A 97 -3.74 -2.43 -52.05
N SER A 98 -3.17 -1.53 -52.86
CA SER A 98 -1.76 -1.59 -53.22
C SER A 98 -0.82 -1.08 -52.12
N GLN A 99 -1.33 -0.31 -51.15
CA GLN A 99 -0.56 0.18 -50.00
C GLN A 99 -0.62 -0.75 -48.79
N ASP A 100 -1.71 -1.52 -48.65
CA ASP A 100 -1.96 -2.39 -47.50
C ASP A 100 -0.78 -3.32 -47.18
N PRO A 101 -0.15 -4.05 -48.14
CA PRO A 101 0.92 -5.00 -47.80
C PRO A 101 2.24 -4.36 -47.36
N TRP A 102 2.44 -3.05 -47.59
CA TRP A 102 3.79 -2.45 -47.56
C TRP A 102 3.93 -1.24 -46.65
N ASN A 103 2.84 -0.66 -46.14
CA ASN A 103 2.89 0.51 -45.27
C ASN A 103 2.35 0.18 -43.87
N PHE A 104 3.01 -0.72 -43.14
CA PHE A 104 2.58 -1.07 -41.78
C PHE A 104 3.76 -1.14 -40.81
N GLY A 105 3.59 -0.54 -39.63
CA GLY A 105 4.41 -0.82 -38.45
C GLY A 105 3.75 -1.92 -37.63
N LEU A 106 4.54 -2.84 -37.10
CA LEU A 106 4.09 -3.80 -36.09
C LEU A 106 4.59 -3.35 -34.73
N ASP A 107 3.66 -3.27 -33.79
CA ASP A 107 3.90 -3.20 -32.36
C ASP A 107 3.17 -4.38 -31.70
N TYR A 108 3.31 -4.56 -30.40
CA TYR A 108 2.74 -5.70 -29.68
C TYR A 108 2.09 -5.25 -28.39
N SER A 109 0.83 -5.67 -28.17
CA SER A 109 0.17 -5.39 -26.90
C SER A 109 0.94 -6.07 -25.77
N SER A 110 1.43 -5.25 -24.83
CA SER A 110 2.19 -5.73 -23.66
C SER A 110 3.41 -6.57 -24.03
N ASN A 111 4.08 -6.24 -25.14
CA ASN A 111 5.24 -6.95 -25.67
C ASN A 111 4.99 -8.43 -26.00
N ASN A 112 3.74 -8.85 -26.21
CA ASN A 112 3.40 -10.24 -26.53
C ASN A 112 3.22 -10.45 -28.05
N PRO A 113 4.11 -11.22 -28.72
CA PRO A 113 4.06 -11.46 -30.17
C PRO A 113 2.76 -12.09 -30.69
N ALA A 114 1.98 -12.75 -29.83
CA ALA A 114 0.69 -13.34 -30.21
C ALA A 114 -0.43 -12.31 -30.39
N PHE A 115 -0.23 -11.07 -29.93
CA PHE A 115 -1.22 -9.99 -29.98
C PHE A 115 -0.63 -8.74 -30.69
N PRO A 116 -0.38 -8.83 -32.00
CA PRO A 116 0.18 -7.73 -32.77
C PRO A 116 -0.78 -6.55 -32.84
N ILE A 117 -0.20 -5.36 -32.94
CA ILE A 117 -0.83 -4.09 -33.25
C ILE A 117 -0.24 -3.62 -34.57
N ALA A 118 -1.06 -3.54 -35.61
CA ALA A 118 -0.62 -3.14 -36.95
C ALA A 118 -1.05 -1.70 -37.18
N THR A 119 -0.08 -0.80 -37.30
CA THR A 119 -0.33 0.59 -37.66
C THR A 119 -0.06 0.79 -39.14
N ARG A 120 -1.11 0.96 -39.94
CA ARG A 120 -1.01 1.20 -41.38
C ARG A 120 -1.08 2.69 -41.68
N THR A 121 -0.17 3.19 -42.50
CA THR A 121 -0.15 4.60 -42.93
C THR A 121 -0.30 4.69 -44.44
N TYR A 122 -1.31 5.42 -44.89
CA TYR A 122 -1.65 5.58 -46.30
C TYR A 122 -1.45 7.03 -46.72
N ILE A 123 -0.99 7.23 -47.96
CA ILE A 123 -1.11 8.51 -48.66
C ILE A 123 -2.18 8.31 -49.73
N VAL A 124 -3.34 8.93 -49.56
CA VAL A 124 -4.49 8.77 -50.46
C VAL A 124 -4.96 10.11 -51.00
N PRO A 125 -5.52 10.15 -52.22
CA PRO A 125 -6.14 11.35 -52.74
C PRO A 125 -7.24 11.84 -51.79
N ARG A 126 -7.31 13.15 -51.54
CA ARG A 126 -8.35 13.77 -50.72
C ARG A 126 -9.76 13.36 -51.14
N SER A 127 -9.98 13.22 -52.45
CA SER A 127 -11.26 12.82 -53.04
C SER A 127 -11.62 11.35 -52.83
N GLN A 128 -10.64 10.50 -52.55
CA GLN A 128 -10.82 9.05 -52.35
C GLN A 128 -10.83 8.66 -50.86
N TYR A 129 -10.55 9.60 -49.95
CA TYR A 129 -10.60 9.33 -48.52
C TYR A 129 -12.04 9.06 -48.06
N ALA A 130 -12.27 7.86 -47.53
CA ALA A 130 -13.48 7.50 -46.83
C ALA A 130 -13.15 6.97 -45.42
N THR A 131 -13.94 7.37 -44.43
CA THR A 131 -13.81 6.86 -43.05
C THR A 131 -14.24 5.40 -43.01
N VAL A 132 -13.37 4.53 -42.48
CA VAL A 132 -13.71 3.13 -42.21
C VAL A 132 -14.29 3.05 -40.80
N SER A 133 -15.39 2.31 -40.65
CA SER A 133 -16.02 2.10 -39.34
C SER A 133 -15.06 1.40 -38.38
N LEU A 134 -15.01 1.88 -37.14
CA LEU A 134 -14.26 1.21 -36.07
C LEU A 134 -14.75 -0.25 -35.91
N GLY A 135 -13.83 -1.21 -35.74
CA GLY A 135 -14.12 -2.64 -35.66
C GLY A 135 -14.16 -3.43 -36.97
N SER A 136 -14.03 -2.75 -38.12
CA SER A 136 -13.82 -3.40 -39.42
C SER A 136 -12.56 -4.26 -39.42
N VAL A 137 -12.59 -5.37 -40.15
CA VAL A 137 -11.49 -6.32 -40.27
C VAL A 137 -10.30 -5.72 -41.02
N ASP A 138 -9.08 -6.07 -40.59
CA ASP A 138 -7.87 -5.77 -41.35
C ASP A 138 -7.90 -6.51 -42.71
N PRO A 139 -7.64 -5.83 -43.84
CA PRO A 139 -7.72 -6.42 -45.17
C PRO A 139 -6.61 -7.43 -45.48
N VAL A 140 -5.49 -7.44 -44.75
CA VAL A 140 -4.35 -8.34 -45.00
C VAL A 140 -4.37 -9.52 -44.04
N PHE A 141 -4.65 -9.30 -42.75
CA PHE A 141 -4.61 -10.31 -41.70
C PHE A 141 -5.92 -11.09 -41.53
N GLY A 142 -6.76 -11.16 -42.57
CA GLY A 142 -7.89 -12.10 -42.66
C GLY A 142 -8.92 -12.01 -41.52
N GLY A 143 -9.05 -10.85 -40.88
CA GLY A 143 -9.98 -10.62 -39.77
C GLY A 143 -9.47 -10.98 -38.38
N ALA A 144 -8.22 -11.42 -38.24
CA ALA A 144 -7.57 -11.60 -36.92
C ALA A 144 -7.41 -10.27 -36.16
N MET A 145 -7.34 -9.16 -36.88
CA MET A 145 -7.19 -7.82 -36.35
C MET A 145 -8.36 -6.94 -36.77
N ARG A 146 -8.74 -6.02 -35.88
CA ARG A 146 -9.83 -5.07 -36.11
C ARG A 146 -9.33 -3.64 -35.95
N ILE A 147 -9.85 -2.73 -36.76
CA ILE A 147 -9.47 -1.33 -36.68
C ILE A 147 -9.91 -0.74 -35.32
N ALA A 148 -8.91 -0.35 -34.55
CA ALA A 148 -9.00 0.24 -33.22
C ALA A 148 -9.10 1.76 -33.30
N SER A 149 -8.34 2.37 -34.21
CA SER A 149 -8.37 3.81 -34.42
C SER A 149 -8.07 4.18 -35.86
N GLN A 150 -8.52 5.36 -36.26
CA GLN A 150 -8.19 5.97 -37.54
C GLN A 150 -7.95 7.46 -37.34
N LYS A 151 -6.87 7.96 -37.94
CA LYS A 151 -6.54 9.38 -37.95
C LYS A 151 -6.32 9.83 -39.39
N LYS A 152 -6.91 10.97 -39.75
CA LYS A 152 -6.57 11.69 -40.99
C LYS A 152 -5.71 12.87 -40.60
N GLU A 153 -4.60 13.04 -41.29
CA GLU A 153 -3.68 14.17 -41.12
C GLU A 153 -3.41 14.85 -42.45
N GLU A 154 -3.25 16.16 -42.36
CA GLU A 154 -2.73 16.95 -43.46
C GLU A 154 -1.22 16.70 -43.59
N LEU A 155 -0.72 16.55 -44.82
CA LEU A 155 0.73 16.45 -45.03
C LEU A 155 1.41 17.77 -44.59
N PRO A 156 2.67 17.72 -44.12
CA PRO A 156 3.39 18.89 -43.61
C PRO A 156 3.39 20.08 -44.58
N ASP A 157 3.45 21.29 -44.02
CA ASP A 157 3.65 22.52 -44.77
C ASP A 157 4.93 22.41 -45.60
N GLY A 158 4.83 22.60 -46.92
CA GLY A 158 5.95 22.44 -47.86
C GLY A 158 6.09 21.06 -48.52
N ASN A 159 5.30 20.06 -48.11
CA ASN A 159 5.28 18.78 -48.83
C ASN A 159 4.60 18.94 -50.21
N PRO A 160 5.27 18.58 -51.33
CA PRO A 160 4.72 18.77 -52.68
C PRO A 160 3.46 17.93 -52.96
N LEU A 161 3.17 16.91 -52.16
CA LEU A 161 1.97 16.10 -52.30
C LEU A 161 0.74 16.69 -51.60
N ARG A 162 0.93 17.70 -50.73
CA ARG A 162 -0.13 18.22 -49.85
C ARG A 162 -1.35 18.74 -50.59
N SER A 163 -1.20 19.31 -51.78
CA SER A 163 -2.32 19.87 -52.55
C SER A 163 -3.43 18.84 -52.83
N ARG A 164 -3.05 17.59 -53.14
CA ARG A 164 -3.97 16.53 -53.59
C ARG A 164 -4.14 15.41 -52.57
N TYR A 165 -3.14 15.14 -51.74
CA TYR A 165 -3.10 13.96 -50.88
C TYR A 165 -3.24 14.30 -49.39
N VAL A 166 -3.71 13.32 -48.63
CA VAL A 166 -3.73 13.33 -47.15
C VAL A 166 -3.08 12.07 -46.61
N ALA A 167 -2.49 12.17 -45.43
CA ALA A 167 -2.01 11.02 -44.69
C ALA A 167 -3.18 10.42 -43.89
N VAL A 168 -3.32 9.09 -43.93
CA VAL A 168 -4.33 8.36 -43.17
C VAL A 168 -3.61 7.29 -42.38
N GLN A 169 -3.72 7.33 -41.07
CA GLN A 169 -3.22 6.28 -40.20
C GLN A 169 -4.39 5.43 -39.71
N ARG A 170 -4.27 4.10 -39.80
CA ARG A 170 -5.21 3.14 -39.23
C ARG A 170 -4.44 2.23 -38.28
N VAL A 171 -4.91 2.12 -37.05
CA VAL A 171 -4.36 1.16 -36.08
C VAL A 171 -5.31 -0.01 -36.00
N TYR A 172 -4.80 -1.21 -36.22
CA TYR A 172 -5.50 -2.48 -36.09
C TYR A 172 -4.93 -3.24 -34.90
N GLU A 173 -5.79 -3.91 -34.13
CA GLU A 173 -5.39 -4.68 -32.95
C GLU A 173 -6.11 -6.03 -32.91
N THR A 174 -5.46 -7.02 -32.31
CA THR A 174 -6.06 -8.32 -32.00
C THR A 174 -7.03 -8.20 -30.82
N ILE A 175 -8.29 -8.58 -31.03
CA ILE A 175 -9.32 -8.59 -29.98
C ILE A 175 -9.96 -9.99 -29.92
N PRO A 176 -9.97 -10.67 -28.75
CA PRO A 176 -9.48 -10.18 -27.46
C PRO A 176 -7.94 -10.12 -27.39
N GLY A 177 -7.43 -9.15 -26.62
CA GLY A 177 -5.99 -8.94 -26.38
C GLY A 177 -5.40 -9.92 -25.36
N PRO A 178 -4.13 -9.72 -24.94
CA PRO A 178 -3.52 -10.56 -23.92
C PRO A 178 -4.23 -10.38 -22.57
N VAL A 179 -4.27 -11.45 -21.79
CA VAL A 179 -4.67 -11.37 -20.38
C VAL A 179 -3.46 -10.93 -19.57
N LEU A 180 -3.55 -9.77 -18.93
CA LEU A 180 -2.53 -9.25 -18.03
C LEU A 180 -2.93 -9.55 -16.59
N THR A 181 -2.09 -10.27 -15.86
CA THR A 181 -2.35 -10.65 -14.47
C THR A 181 -1.47 -9.86 -13.51
N GLY A 182 -2.08 -9.27 -12.50
CA GLY A 182 -1.41 -8.69 -11.34
C GLY A 182 -1.94 -9.32 -10.04
N THR A 183 -1.27 -9.05 -8.93
CA THR A 183 -1.76 -9.37 -7.58
C THR A 183 -2.07 -8.08 -6.84
N GLN A 184 -3.20 -8.04 -6.14
CA GLN A 184 -3.54 -6.95 -5.24
C GLN A 184 -4.05 -7.50 -3.90
N LEU A 185 -3.97 -6.70 -2.85
CA LEU A 185 -4.62 -7.00 -1.58
C LEU A 185 -6.06 -6.52 -1.61
N THR A 186 -7.00 -7.39 -1.25
CA THR A 186 -8.40 -7.00 -1.04
C THR A 186 -8.53 -6.16 0.24
N GLU A 187 -9.71 -5.54 0.45
CA GLU A 187 -10.03 -4.84 1.72
C GLU A 187 -9.90 -5.75 2.97
N ARG A 188 -9.95 -7.07 2.77
CA ARG A 188 -9.75 -8.08 3.83
C ARG A 188 -8.28 -8.46 4.06
N GLY A 189 -7.36 -8.01 3.21
CA GLY A 189 -5.96 -8.42 3.23
C GLY A 189 -5.67 -9.73 2.49
N ASP A 190 -6.62 -10.27 1.73
CA ASP A 190 -6.39 -11.46 0.89
C ASP A 190 -5.67 -11.08 -0.42
N PHE A 191 -4.77 -11.92 -0.91
CA PHE A 191 -4.18 -11.78 -2.24
C PHE A 191 -5.20 -12.18 -3.31
N GLU A 192 -5.60 -11.22 -4.14
CA GLU A 192 -6.45 -11.38 -5.30
C GLU A 192 -5.60 -11.27 -6.56
N THR A 193 -5.70 -12.27 -7.44
CA THR A 193 -5.17 -12.19 -8.80
C THR A 193 -6.14 -11.38 -9.65
N VAL A 194 -5.73 -10.20 -10.10
CA VAL A 194 -6.52 -9.36 -11.00
C VAL A 194 -6.02 -9.58 -12.41
N SER A 195 -6.89 -10.12 -13.24
CA SER A 195 -6.69 -10.23 -14.67
C SER A 195 -7.36 -9.05 -15.38
N THR A 196 -6.67 -8.44 -16.33
CA THR A 196 -7.20 -7.40 -17.21
C THR A 196 -7.01 -7.82 -18.65
N GLN A 197 -8.03 -7.64 -19.48
CA GLN A 197 -7.99 -8.01 -20.90
C GLN A 197 -8.82 -7.02 -21.71
N VAL A 198 -8.28 -6.58 -22.84
CA VAL A 198 -9.07 -5.83 -23.83
C VAL A 198 -9.95 -6.83 -24.59
N VAL A 199 -11.26 -6.60 -24.57
CA VAL A 199 -12.27 -7.44 -25.21
C VAL A 199 -13.15 -6.61 -26.15
N VAL A 200 -13.98 -7.29 -26.94
CA VAL A 200 -14.93 -6.63 -27.85
C VAL A 200 -15.96 -5.84 -27.03
N ALA A 201 -16.33 -4.65 -27.49
CA ALA A 201 -17.40 -3.87 -26.88
C ALA A 201 -18.69 -4.71 -26.74
N GLY A 202 -19.36 -4.58 -25.59
CA GLY A 202 -20.55 -5.37 -25.27
C GLY A 202 -20.28 -6.78 -24.76
N THR A 203 -19.01 -7.18 -24.57
CA THR A 203 -18.68 -8.40 -23.83
C THR A 203 -19.27 -8.31 -22.42
N SER A 204 -20.06 -9.29 -22.01
CA SER A 204 -20.60 -9.33 -20.64
C SER A 204 -19.47 -9.53 -19.61
N PRO A 205 -19.61 -8.98 -18.39
CA PRO A 205 -18.77 -9.35 -17.27
C PRO A 205 -18.80 -10.86 -17.03
N ASP A 206 -17.77 -11.39 -16.38
CA ASP A 206 -17.80 -12.80 -15.97
C ASP A 206 -18.98 -13.05 -15.02
N GLY A 207 -19.51 -14.27 -15.02
CA GLY A 207 -20.50 -14.65 -14.03
C GLY A 207 -19.92 -14.53 -12.62
N ASP A 208 -20.78 -14.24 -11.63
CA ASP A 208 -20.40 -14.23 -10.22
C ASP A 208 -20.02 -15.66 -9.78
N GLY A 209 -18.78 -16.06 -10.05
CA GLY A 209 -18.21 -17.33 -9.66
C GLY A 209 -17.74 -17.31 -8.22
N LEU A 210 -17.71 -18.47 -7.57
CA LEU A 210 -17.28 -18.64 -6.18
C LEU A 210 -15.89 -18.02 -5.90
N LEU A 211 -14.99 -18.06 -6.89
CA LEU A 211 -13.64 -17.50 -6.82
C LEU A 211 -13.51 -16.10 -7.44
N VAL A 212 -14.53 -15.60 -8.16
CA VAL A 212 -14.48 -14.29 -8.84
C VAL A 212 -14.87 -13.21 -7.84
N THR A 213 -13.91 -12.48 -7.29
CA THR A 213 -14.15 -11.44 -6.27
C THR A 213 -14.73 -10.17 -6.86
N LYS A 214 -14.37 -9.84 -8.10
CA LYS A 214 -14.92 -8.72 -8.87
C LYS A 214 -14.84 -9.02 -10.35
N THR A 215 -15.82 -8.55 -11.11
CA THR A 215 -15.70 -8.48 -12.56
C THR A 215 -16.35 -7.20 -13.04
N ASN A 216 -15.63 -6.46 -13.87
CA ASN A 216 -16.10 -5.22 -14.45
C ASN A 216 -15.71 -5.19 -15.93
N VAL A 217 -16.63 -4.72 -16.77
CA VAL A 217 -16.34 -4.45 -18.17
C VAL A 217 -16.61 -2.98 -18.41
N GLN A 218 -15.53 -2.21 -18.59
CA GLN A 218 -15.60 -0.79 -18.85
C GLN A 218 -15.40 -0.52 -20.33
N ALA A 219 -16.36 0.15 -20.98
CA ALA A 219 -16.17 0.58 -22.36
C ALA A 219 -14.98 1.55 -22.45
N ILE A 220 -14.04 1.26 -23.36
CA ILE A 220 -12.95 2.17 -23.70
C ILE A 220 -13.42 3.07 -24.85
N ASP A 221 -14.00 2.45 -25.88
CA ASP A 221 -14.54 3.09 -27.07
C ASP A 221 -15.70 2.26 -27.65
N SER A 222 -16.15 2.59 -28.87
CA SER A 222 -17.28 1.91 -29.53
C SER A 222 -17.01 0.44 -29.89
N VAL A 223 -15.77 -0.03 -29.84
CA VAL A 223 -15.34 -1.38 -30.26
C VAL A 223 -14.61 -2.16 -29.16
N LYS A 224 -14.05 -1.46 -28.17
CA LYS A 224 -13.26 -2.04 -27.11
C LYS A 224 -13.91 -1.88 -25.75
N SER A 225 -13.72 -2.87 -24.91
CA SER A 225 -13.94 -2.74 -23.47
C SER A 225 -12.76 -3.33 -22.71
N LEU A 226 -12.42 -2.73 -21.57
CA LEU A 226 -11.48 -3.31 -20.63
C LEU A 226 -12.27 -4.23 -19.70
N LYS A 227 -12.02 -5.53 -19.79
CA LYS A 227 -12.54 -6.51 -18.85
C LYS A 227 -11.53 -6.73 -17.75
N THR A 228 -11.94 -6.46 -16.52
CA THR A 228 -11.16 -6.68 -15.31
C THR A 228 -11.85 -7.76 -14.49
N THR A 229 -11.16 -8.88 -14.26
CA THR A 229 -11.67 -9.99 -13.44
C THR A 229 -10.68 -10.28 -12.32
N GLY A 230 -11.13 -10.10 -11.08
CA GLY A 230 -10.39 -10.48 -9.89
C GLY A 230 -10.79 -11.88 -9.44
N THR A 231 -9.79 -12.70 -9.12
CA THR A 231 -9.96 -14.06 -8.63
C THR A 231 -9.07 -14.35 -7.44
N VAL A 232 -9.57 -15.10 -6.45
CA VAL A 232 -8.78 -15.61 -5.32
C VAL A 232 -8.42 -17.09 -5.52
N PHE A 233 -7.22 -17.49 -5.13
CA PHE A 233 -6.68 -18.85 -5.38
C PHE A 233 -7.38 -19.96 -4.58
N SER A 234 -8.01 -19.61 -3.46
CA SER A 234 -8.75 -20.54 -2.60
C SER A 234 -9.71 -19.77 -1.69
N TYR A 235 -10.63 -20.49 -1.03
CA TYR A 235 -11.46 -19.97 0.05
C TYR A 235 -10.58 -19.23 1.07
N SER A 236 -10.69 -17.91 1.17
CA SER A 236 -9.96 -17.19 2.19
C SER A 236 -10.59 -17.44 3.55
N THR A 237 -9.73 -17.77 4.52
CA THR A 237 -10.12 -18.12 5.89
C THR A 237 -9.60 -17.00 6.79
N LEU A 238 -10.44 -16.03 7.14
CA LEU A 238 -10.02 -14.95 8.03
C LEU A 238 -10.24 -15.37 9.47
N THR A 239 -9.17 -15.60 10.22
CA THR A 239 -9.25 -15.94 11.65
C THR A 239 -8.90 -14.73 12.51
N THR A 240 -9.87 -14.22 13.27
CA THR A 240 -9.64 -13.18 14.29
C THR A 240 -9.66 -13.82 15.67
N ARG A 241 -8.82 -13.32 16.60
CA ARG A 241 -8.79 -13.80 18.00
C ARG A 241 -9.24 -12.69 18.93
N SER A 242 -10.17 -12.97 19.82
CA SER A 242 -10.63 -12.03 20.84
C SER A 242 -10.86 -12.73 22.18
N LYS A 243 -10.88 -11.97 23.28
CA LYS A 243 -11.21 -12.47 24.61
C LYS A 243 -12.64 -12.04 24.95
N LYS A 244 -13.59 -12.97 25.01
CA LYS A 244 -15.00 -12.68 25.31
C LYS A 244 -15.24 -12.83 26.82
N ALA A 245 -15.90 -11.86 27.45
CA ALA A 245 -16.22 -11.92 28.87
C ALA A 245 -17.14 -13.12 29.18
N GLY A 246 -16.85 -13.86 30.25
CA GLY A 246 -17.65 -15.02 30.69
C GLY A 246 -17.25 -16.38 30.12
N LEU A 247 -16.38 -16.42 29.10
CA LEU A 247 -15.80 -17.66 28.57
C LEU A 247 -14.36 -17.82 29.05
N LEU A 248 -13.97 -19.07 29.33
CA LEU A 248 -12.60 -19.41 29.64
C LEU A 248 -11.79 -19.33 28.33
N GLY A 249 -10.72 -18.52 28.31
CA GLY A 249 -9.73 -18.45 27.23
C GLY A 249 -10.04 -17.53 26.03
N ASN A 250 -9.27 -17.73 24.96
CA ASN A 250 -9.38 -16.97 23.71
C ASN A 250 -10.43 -17.59 22.82
N VAL A 251 -11.22 -16.73 22.17
CA VAL A 251 -12.19 -17.09 21.14
C VAL A 251 -11.55 -16.79 19.78
N SER A 252 -11.59 -17.74 18.86
CA SER A 252 -11.26 -17.53 17.45
C SER A 252 -12.53 -17.44 16.63
N THR A 253 -12.71 -16.35 15.88
CA THR A 253 -13.78 -16.24 14.88
C THR A 253 -13.17 -16.44 13.51
N THR A 254 -13.65 -17.44 12.80
CA THR A 254 -13.23 -17.78 11.45
C THR A 254 -14.34 -17.41 10.47
N ASP A 255 -14.05 -16.49 9.54
CA ASP A 255 -14.92 -16.16 8.42
C ASP A 255 -14.44 -16.91 7.17
N GLU A 256 -15.29 -17.77 6.62
CA GLU A 256 -15.09 -18.52 5.36
C GLU A 256 -16.09 -18.05 4.31
N ILE A 257 -15.65 -18.00 3.04
CA ILE A 257 -16.57 -17.85 1.90
C ILE A 257 -16.98 -19.25 1.43
N VAL A 258 -18.27 -19.52 1.37
CA VAL A 258 -18.84 -20.84 1.04
C VAL A 258 -19.99 -20.71 0.04
N SER A 259 -20.46 -21.83 -0.51
CA SER A 259 -21.70 -21.89 -1.29
C SER A 259 -22.91 -21.42 -0.45
N PRO A 260 -23.94 -20.77 -1.03
CA PRO A 260 -25.19 -20.44 -0.35
C PRO A 260 -25.94 -21.64 0.22
N SER A 261 -25.70 -22.83 -0.31
CA SER A 261 -26.27 -24.08 0.20
C SER A 261 -25.55 -24.64 1.43
N THR A 262 -24.42 -24.06 1.84
CA THR A 262 -23.65 -24.54 2.99
C THR A 262 -24.39 -24.23 4.28
N ALA A 263 -24.61 -25.24 5.11
CA ALA A 263 -25.22 -25.07 6.43
C ALA A 263 -24.22 -24.48 7.44
N ALA A 264 -24.74 -23.81 8.47
CA ALA A 264 -23.95 -23.45 9.65
C ALA A 264 -23.40 -24.71 10.34
N ASP A 265 -22.25 -24.59 11.00
CA ASP A 265 -21.72 -25.69 11.80
C ASP A 265 -22.64 -25.98 12.98
N ALA A 266 -22.78 -27.26 13.32
CA ALA A 266 -23.46 -27.64 14.56
C ALA A 266 -22.70 -27.04 15.76
N LEU A 267 -23.44 -26.47 16.70
CA LEU A 267 -22.87 -25.98 17.96
C LEU A 267 -22.27 -27.16 18.75
N THR A 268 -21.07 -26.99 19.26
CA THR A 268 -20.33 -27.99 20.05
C THR A 268 -19.68 -27.34 21.27
N GLU A 269 -19.01 -28.13 22.12
CA GLU A 269 -18.22 -27.59 23.23
C GLU A 269 -17.13 -26.60 22.77
N GLN A 270 -16.64 -26.73 21.54
CA GLN A 270 -15.68 -25.79 20.95
C GLN A 270 -16.37 -24.73 20.09
N ILE A 271 -17.39 -25.07 19.30
CA ILE A 271 -18.10 -24.13 18.42
C ILE A 271 -19.25 -23.46 19.18
N ILE A 272 -19.07 -22.20 19.60
CA ILE A 272 -20.06 -21.43 20.37
C ILE A 272 -21.07 -20.70 19.49
N GLU A 273 -20.68 -20.29 18.29
CA GLU A 273 -21.55 -19.63 17.34
C GLU A 273 -21.16 -20.10 15.93
N SER A 274 -22.16 -20.41 15.09
CA SER A 274 -21.94 -20.57 13.65
C SER A 274 -23.13 -19.98 12.91
N SER A 275 -22.85 -19.22 11.86
CA SER A 275 -23.88 -18.59 11.02
C SER A 275 -23.43 -18.58 9.57
N VAL A 276 -24.40 -18.63 8.66
CA VAL A 276 -24.18 -18.50 7.23
C VAL A 276 -25.04 -17.36 6.72
N GLU A 277 -24.41 -16.30 6.23
CA GLU A 277 -25.06 -15.11 5.70
C GLU A 277 -24.83 -15.03 4.20
N ALA A 278 -25.90 -14.95 3.40
CA ALA A 278 -25.75 -14.77 1.94
C ALA A 278 -25.13 -13.40 1.63
N ILE A 279 -24.03 -13.42 0.87
CA ILE A 279 -23.37 -12.20 0.37
C ILE A 279 -23.82 -11.92 -1.07
N SER A 280 -24.03 -12.97 -1.87
CA SER A 280 -24.52 -12.89 -3.24
C SER A 280 -25.36 -14.12 -3.62
N ALA A 281 -25.85 -14.17 -4.85
CA ALA A 281 -26.59 -15.33 -5.36
C ALA A 281 -25.77 -16.63 -5.39
N THR A 282 -24.43 -16.52 -5.39
CA THR A 282 -23.51 -17.68 -5.48
C THR A 282 -22.54 -17.76 -4.31
N LYS A 283 -22.63 -16.86 -3.31
CA LYS A 283 -21.72 -16.80 -2.16
C LYS A 283 -22.45 -16.54 -0.84
N SER A 284 -22.00 -17.22 0.19
CA SER A 284 -22.31 -16.91 1.58
C SER A 284 -21.05 -16.78 2.42
N ARG A 285 -21.12 -15.96 3.47
CA ARG A 285 -20.14 -15.88 4.55
C ARG A 285 -20.54 -16.87 5.63
N LYS A 286 -19.73 -17.90 5.84
CA LYS A 286 -19.85 -18.75 7.03
C LYS A 286 -18.93 -18.19 8.11
N ARG A 287 -19.52 -17.76 9.22
CA ARG A 287 -18.80 -17.31 10.40
C ARG A 287 -18.89 -18.38 11.46
N THR A 288 -17.75 -18.93 11.87
CA THR A 288 -17.66 -19.94 12.93
C THR A 288 -16.78 -19.43 14.05
N THR A 289 -17.35 -19.36 15.25
CA THR A 289 -16.68 -18.89 16.46
C THR A 289 -16.35 -20.09 17.35
N THR A 290 -15.05 -20.32 17.56
CA THR A 290 -14.51 -21.40 18.39
C THR A 290 -13.90 -20.87 19.69
N SER A 291 -14.16 -21.54 20.81
CA SER A 291 -13.55 -21.28 22.11
C SER A 291 -12.42 -22.27 22.38
N ASN A 292 -11.20 -21.76 22.60
CA ASN A 292 -10.01 -22.58 22.84
C ASN A 292 -9.55 -22.59 24.30
N GLY A 293 -10.33 -22.05 25.24
CA GLY A 293 -9.92 -22.08 26.65
C GLY A 293 -10.19 -23.41 27.35
N PRO A 294 -9.60 -23.57 28.54
CA PRO A 294 -9.83 -24.76 29.35
C PRO A 294 -11.31 -24.87 29.72
N THR A 295 -11.88 -26.08 29.65
CA THR A 295 -13.28 -26.35 30.02
C THR A 295 -13.51 -26.32 31.53
N SER A 296 -12.46 -26.13 32.33
CA SER A 296 -12.52 -25.94 33.78
C SER A 296 -11.47 -24.96 34.32
N LEU A 297 -11.86 -24.19 35.34
CA LEU A 297 -10.98 -23.45 36.24
C LEU A 297 -11.24 -23.91 37.66
N SER A 298 -10.20 -24.21 38.42
CA SER A 298 -10.30 -24.47 39.86
C SER A 298 -9.46 -23.44 40.63
N GLY A 299 -10.08 -22.77 41.59
CA GLY A 299 -9.42 -21.83 42.49
C GLY A 299 -9.82 -22.06 43.94
N PHE A 300 -8.91 -21.76 44.86
CA PHE A 300 -9.19 -21.77 46.29
C PHE A 300 -9.77 -20.41 46.70
N ALA A 301 -10.87 -20.41 47.45
CA ALA A 301 -11.45 -19.20 48.03
C ALA A 301 -11.79 -19.42 49.51
N LYS A 302 -11.90 -18.34 50.28
CA LYS A 302 -12.49 -18.35 51.62
C LYS A 302 -13.85 -17.67 51.53
N LYS A 303 -14.93 -18.37 51.90
CA LYS A 303 -16.30 -17.85 51.87
C LYS A 303 -16.83 -17.76 53.30
N GLU A 304 -17.34 -16.58 53.69
CA GLU A 304 -17.91 -16.37 55.04
C GLU A 304 -19.04 -17.38 55.32
N GLY A 305 -19.02 -17.99 56.51
CA GLY A 305 -20.03 -18.94 56.97
C GLY A 305 -19.69 -20.44 56.80
N LEU A 306 -18.59 -20.78 56.11
CA LEU A 306 -18.11 -22.15 55.97
C LEU A 306 -16.77 -22.34 56.68
N LEU A 307 -16.62 -23.45 57.41
CA LEU A 307 -15.38 -23.78 58.10
C LEU A 307 -14.43 -24.42 57.08
N GLY A 308 -13.27 -23.80 56.81
CA GLY A 308 -12.21 -24.31 55.89
C GLY A 308 -11.99 -23.54 54.59
N GLU A 309 -10.98 -23.96 53.83
CA GLU A 309 -10.81 -23.54 52.43
C GLU A 309 -11.90 -24.20 51.59
N VAL A 310 -12.57 -23.40 50.75
CA VAL A 310 -13.49 -23.92 49.75
C VAL A 310 -12.79 -23.93 48.40
N THR A 311 -12.87 -25.07 47.72
CA THR A 311 -12.44 -25.15 46.32
C THR A 311 -13.63 -24.76 45.46
N ILE A 312 -13.47 -23.70 44.68
CA ILE A 312 -14.43 -23.30 43.65
C ILE A 312 -13.93 -23.88 42.34
N ALA A 313 -14.65 -24.85 41.81
CA ALA A 313 -14.44 -25.37 40.47
C ALA A 313 -15.54 -24.84 39.57
N GLU A 314 -15.16 -24.07 38.55
CA GLU A 314 -16.06 -23.63 37.49
C GLU A 314 -15.77 -24.46 36.25
N SER A 315 -16.79 -25.09 35.67
CA SER A 315 -16.68 -25.82 34.41
C SER A 315 -17.79 -25.44 33.43
N ILE A 316 -17.51 -25.58 32.14
CA ILE A 316 -18.50 -25.45 31.10
C ILE A 316 -19.09 -26.83 30.85
N VAL A 317 -20.42 -26.94 30.93
CA VAL A 317 -21.17 -28.20 30.73
C VAL A 317 -22.25 -27.99 29.68
N ALA A 318 -22.77 -29.08 29.11
CA ALA A 318 -23.88 -29.00 28.14
C ALA A 318 -25.13 -28.37 28.78
N ALA A 319 -25.90 -27.62 27.99
CA ALA A 319 -27.19 -27.08 28.42
C ALA A 319 -28.11 -28.22 28.90
N GLY A 320 -28.78 -28.00 30.03
CA GLY A 320 -29.62 -29.01 30.69
C GLY A 320 -28.88 -29.94 31.66
N THR A 321 -27.56 -29.79 31.83
CA THR A 321 -26.81 -30.50 32.89
C THR A 321 -27.35 -30.10 34.26
N SER A 322 -27.76 -31.08 35.07
CA SER A 322 -28.22 -30.84 36.44
C SER A 322 -27.07 -30.43 37.36
N ALA A 323 -27.38 -29.62 38.36
CA ALA A 323 -26.51 -29.40 39.51
C ALA A 323 -26.17 -30.74 40.20
N ASP A 324 -24.97 -30.83 40.79
CA ASP A 324 -24.61 -31.99 41.61
C ASP A 324 -25.47 -32.05 42.87
N ALA A 325 -25.76 -33.27 43.31
CA ALA A 325 -26.39 -33.49 44.61
C ALA A 325 -25.48 -32.97 45.73
N LEU A 326 -26.06 -32.23 46.67
CA LEU A 326 -25.33 -31.75 47.85
C LEU A 326 -24.87 -32.94 48.69
N THR A 327 -23.60 -32.92 49.11
CA THR A 327 -23.00 -33.96 49.96
C THR A 327 -22.36 -33.32 51.19
N GLN A 328 -21.64 -34.10 52.01
CA GLN A 328 -20.88 -33.50 53.12
C GLN A 328 -19.73 -32.61 52.63
N SER A 329 -19.17 -32.87 51.46
CA SER A 329 -18.09 -32.08 50.86
C SER A 329 -18.57 -31.09 49.80
N ILE A 330 -19.72 -31.29 49.15
CA ILE A 330 -20.30 -30.37 48.16
C ILE A 330 -21.26 -29.40 48.86
N VAL A 331 -20.84 -28.14 48.95
CA VAL A 331 -21.58 -27.08 49.65
C VAL A 331 -22.62 -26.43 48.74
N SER A 332 -22.28 -26.22 47.47
CA SER A 332 -23.22 -25.75 46.46
C SER A 332 -22.78 -26.21 45.09
N SER A 333 -23.74 -26.55 44.23
CA SER A 333 -23.54 -26.78 42.81
C SER A 333 -24.61 -25.99 42.08
N GLU A 334 -24.20 -25.02 41.26
CA GLU A 334 -25.11 -24.17 40.49
C GLU A 334 -24.79 -24.33 39.01
N VAL A 335 -25.83 -24.45 38.17
CA VAL A 335 -25.68 -24.49 36.73
C VAL A 335 -26.43 -23.29 36.14
N THR A 336 -25.68 -22.32 35.65
CA THR A 336 -26.22 -21.09 35.04
C THR A 336 -26.12 -21.20 33.51
N PRO A 337 -27.21 -21.00 32.75
CA PRO A 337 -27.14 -20.98 31.29
C PRO A 337 -26.19 -19.90 30.78
N ILE A 338 -25.33 -20.24 29.82
CA ILE A 338 -24.52 -19.28 29.07
C ILE A 338 -25.21 -18.97 27.76
N ASP A 339 -25.58 -20.02 27.03
CA ASP A 339 -26.27 -19.98 25.75
C ASP A 339 -27.17 -21.23 25.59
N THR A 340 -27.74 -21.44 24.40
CA THR A 340 -28.65 -22.56 24.13
C THR A 340 -27.97 -23.94 24.16
N ALA A 341 -26.65 -24.02 24.06
CA ALA A 341 -25.88 -25.26 24.04
C ALA A 341 -25.04 -25.47 25.32
N LYS A 342 -24.78 -24.41 26.10
CA LYS A 342 -23.84 -24.43 27.23
C LYS A 342 -24.39 -23.81 28.50
N SER A 343 -23.95 -24.35 29.62
CA SER A 343 -24.12 -23.77 30.94
C SER A 343 -22.79 -23.73 31.69
N LYS A 344 -22.64 -22.75 32.58
CA LYS A 344 -21.55 -22.69 33.55
C LYS A 344 -21.99 -23.44 34.80
N LYS A 345 -21.26 -24.49 35.15
CA LYS A 345 -21.40 -25.20 36.41
C LYS A 345 -20.38 -24.70 37.41
N THR A 346 -20.85 -24.11 38.50
CA THR A 346 -20.02 -23.67 39.62
C THR A 346 -20.22 -24.65 40.77
N LEU A 347 -19.18 -25.42 41.06
CA LEU A 347 -19.13 -26.37 42.16
C LEU A 347 -18.27 -25.79 43.28
N ILE A 348 -18.84 -25.70 44.49
CA ILE A 348 -18.14 -25.30 45.70
C ILE A 348 -18.02 -26.51 46.60
N THR A 349 -16.79 -26.98 46.84
CA THR A 349 -16.50 -28.05 47.80
C THR A 349 -15.79 -27.50 49.04
N SER A 350 -16.17 -27.95 50.24
CA SER A 350 -15.51 -27.60 51.50
C SER A 350 -14.72 -28.79 52.04
N THR A 351 -13.47 -28.53 52.45
CA THR A 351 -12.58 -29.52 53.07
C THR A 351 -12.31 -29.24 54.55
N GLY A 352 -13.00 -28.28 55.17
CA GLY A 352 -12.63 -27.84 56.51
C GLY A 352 -13.10 -28.71 57.69
N PRO A 353 -12.55 -28.45 58.89
CA PRO A 353 -12.84 -29.22 60.11
C PRO A 353 -14.27 -28.99 60.62
N THR A 354 -14.88 -30.03 61.21
CA THR A 354 -16.28 -30.06 61.69
C THR A 354 -16.55 -29.30 62.99
N SER A 355 -15.56 -28.60 63.55
CA SER A 355 -15.72 -27.75 64.73
C SER A 355 -14.87 -26.48 64.66
N LEU A 356 -15.47 -25.34 65.00
CA LEU A 356 -14.75 -24.09 65.29
C LEU A 356 -15.06 -23.63 66.71
N SER A 357 -14.04 -23.18 67.43
CA SER A 357 -14.19 -22.53 68.72
C SER A 357 -13.61 -21.13 68.63
N GLY A 358 -14.44 -20.11 68.86
CA GLY A 358 -14.05 -18.71 68.80
C GLY A 358 -14.58 -17.97 70.02
N GLY A 359 -13.76 -17.13 70.65
CA GLY A 359 -14.22 -16.25 71.72
C GLY A 359 -15.06 -15.12 71.11
N THR A 360 -16.34 -15.04 71.44
CA THR A 360 -17.23 -13.94 71.05
C THR A 360 -17.66 -13.19 72.31
N ASN A 361 -17.84 -11.87 72.23
CA ASN A 361 -18.38 -11.07 73.33
C ASN A 361 -19.84 -10.75 73.01
N ASN A 362 -20.77 -11.64 73.37
CA ASN A 362 -22.20 -11.39 73.16
C ASN A 362 -22.69 -10.32 74.16
N SER A 363 -23.19 -9.20 73.63
CA SER A 363 -23.67 -8.06 74.41
C SER A 363 -24.89 -8.43 75.26
N GLY A 364 -24.72 -8.51 76.57
CA GLY A 364 -25.79 -8.79 77.54
C GLY A 364 -25.38 -9.69 78.71
N LEU A 365 -24.23 -10.36 78.64
CA LEU A 365 -23.69 -11.20 79.73
C LEU A 365 -22.32 -10.67 80.17
N LEU A 366 -22.09 -10.60 81.49
CA LEU A 366 -20.83 -10.13 82.06
C LEU A 366 -19.77 -11.25 81.92
N GLY A 367 -18.77 -11.02 81.07
CA GLY A 367 -17.62 -11.90 80.88
C GLY A 367 -17.38 -12.42 79.45
N LYS A 368 -16.14 -12.82 79.16
CA LYS A 368 -15.72 -13.38 77.85
C LYS A 368 -16.50 -14.69 77.61
N THR A 369 -17.34 -14.73 76.58
CA THR A 369 -18.02 -15.96 76.19
C THR A 369 -17.18 -16.74 75.16
N ILE A 370 -17.09 -18.05 75.30
CA ILE A 370 -16.57 -18.93 74.24
C ILE A 370 -17.79 -19.48 73.52
N GLU A 371 -17.89 -19.17 72.24
CA GLU A 371 -18.87 -19.76 71.36
C GLU A 371 -18.22 -20.94 70.63
N GLN A 372 -18.75 -22.12 70.89
CA GLN A 372 -18.34 -23.34 70.22
C GLN A 372 -19.43 -23.75 69.24
N GLN A 373 -19.06 -23.83 67.96
CA GLN A 373 -19.97 -24.23 66.89
C GLN A 373 -19.52 -25.57 66.33
N ILE A 374 -20.42 -26.56 66.37
CA ILE A 374 -20.17 -27.92 65.89
C ILE A 374 -21.35 -28.35 65.00
N ILE A 375 -21.05 -29.01 63.89
CA ILE A 375 -22.08 -29.64 63.05
C ILE A 375 -22.45 -30.99 63.69
N VAL A 376 -23.73 -31.17 64.00
CA VAL A 376 -24.29 -32.34 64.67
C VAL A 376 -25.44 -32.94 63.86
N SER A 377 -25.87 -34.16 64.20
CA SER A 377 -27.05 -34.75 63.57
C SER A 377 -28.33 -33.96 63.92
N PRO A 378 -29.39 -34.03 63.09
CA PRO A 378 -30.66 -33.34 63.36
C PRO A 378 -31.32 -33.74 64.69
N SER A 379 -30.98 -34.92 65.21
CA SER A 379 -31.49 -35.48 66.46
C SER A 379 -30.72 -35.06 67.71
N ALA A 380 -29.65 -34.26 67.58
CA ALA A 380 -28.86 -33.82 68.72
C ALA A 380 -29.63 -32.82 69.60
N THR A 381 -29.65 -33.04 70.91
CA THR A 381 -30.27 -32.13 71.86
C THR A 381 -29.28 -31.05 72.32
N PRO A 382 -29.75 -29.83 72.67
CA PRO A 382 -28.91 -28.81 73.31
C PRO A 382 -28.21 -29.31 74.59
N ASP A 383 -27.04 -28.75 74.90
CA ASP A 383 -26.31 -29.04 76.14
C ASP A 383 -27.07 -28.45 77.35
N ALA A 384 -27.05 -29.16 78.49
CA ALA A 384 -27.72 -28.70 79.72
C ALA A 384 -27.03 -27.47 80.32
N LEU A 385 -27.82 -26.52 80.82
CA LEU A 385 -27.33 -25.30 81.47
C LEU A 385 -26.58 -25.63 82.77
N SER A 386 -25.45 -24.97 83.01
CA SER A 386 -24.66 -25.14 84.23
C SER A 386 -24.16 -23.79 84.76
N MET A 387 -24.23 -23.60 86.09
CA MET A 387 -23.78 -22.36 86.74
C MET A 387 -22.24 -22.30 86.77
N PRO A 388 -21.62 -21.16 86.41
CA PRO A 388 -20.17 -21.01 86.49
C PRO A 388 -19.73 -20.98 87.96
N THR A 389 -18.90 -21.95 88.37
CA THR A 389 -18.09 -21.80 89.58
C THR A 389 -16.77 -21.13 89.21
N THR A 390 -16.10 -20.54 90.18
CA THR A 390 -15.03 -19.54 90.03
C THR A 390 -13.81 -19.95 89.21
N LEU A 391 -13.73 -21.20 88.71
CA LEU A 391 -12.61 -21.72 87.90
C LEU A 391 -13.03 -22.55 86.66
N VAL A 392 -14.32 -22.77 86.37
CA VAL A 392 -14.77 -23.51 85.16
C VAL A 392 -16.01 -22.81 84.58
N GLY A 393 -15.93 -22.40 83.30
CA GLY A 393 -17.02 -21.68 82.64
C GLY A 393 -18.31 -22.50 82.55
N GLY A 394 -19.44 -21.88 82.86
CA GLY A 394 -20.77 -22.50 82.79
C GLY A 394 -21.39 -22.37 81.40
N VAL A 395 -22.13 -23.39 80.98
CA VAL A 395 -22.92 -23.34 79.74
C VAL A 395 -24.14 -22.46 80.00
N VAL A 396 -24.15 -21.28 79.36
CA VAL A 396 -25.20 -20.26 79.57
C VAL A 396 -26.30 -20.36 78.53
N GLN A 397 -25.98 -20.92 77.36
CA GLN A 397 -26.92 -21.17 76.29
C GLN A 397 -26.38 -22.27 75.37
N SER A 398 -27.23 -23.21 74.98
CA SER A 398 -26.94 -24.15 73.90
C SER A 398 -28.17 -24.22 72.99
N THR A 399 -27.96 -24.10 71.69
CA THR A 399 -29.04 -24.17 70.69
C THR A 399 -28.61 -25.03 69.53
N VAL A 400 -29.52 -25.89 69.07
CA VAL A 400 -29.34 -26.72 67.86
C VAL A 400 -30.25 -26.17 66.79
N THR A 401 -29.68 -25.62 65.71
CA THR A 401 -30.43 -25.00 64.62
C THR A 401 -30.29 -25.86 63.36
N PRO A 402 -31.38 -26.32 62.73
CA PRO A 402 -31.30 -27.06 61.47
C PRO A 402 -30.59 -26.24 60.39
N ILE A 403 -29.66 -26.86 59.66
CA ILE A 403 -29.06 -26.28 58.46
C ILE A 403 -29.81 -26.82 57.23
N ASP A 404 -29.96 -28.13 57.16
CA ASP A 404 -30.69 -28.85 56.12
C ASP A 404 -31.31 -30.14 56.68
N SER A 405 -31.93 -30.95 55.83
CA SER A 405 -32.61 -32.19 56.25
C SER A 405 -31.67 -33.25 56.88
N GLY A 406 -30.35 -33.13 56.74
CA GLY A 406 -29.36 -34.07 57.24
C GLY A 406 -28.41 -33.51 58.30
N LYS A 407 -28.42 -32.20 58.58
CA LYS A 407 -27.44 -31.55 59.47
C LYS A 407 -28.08 -30.44 60.32
N SER A 408 -27.62 -30.32 61.56
CA SER A 408 -27.91 -29.18 62.43
C SER A 408 -26.62 -28.56 62.96
N LYS A 409 -26.65 -27.26 63.22
CA LYS A 409 -25.59 -26.51 63.90
C LYS A 409 -25.88 -26.46 65.39
N LYS A 410 -25.04 -27.10 66.22
CA LYS A 410 -25.06 -26.87 67.66
C LYS A 410 -24.13 -25.73 68.01
N THR A 411 -24.70 -24.66 68.56
CA THR A 411 -23.97 -23.51 69.12
C THR A 411 -24.06 -23.57 70.63
N THR A 412 -22.92 -23.68 71.31
CA THR A 412 -22.84 -23.66 72.78
C THR A 412 -22.04 -22.43 73.23
N ILE A 413 -22.65 -21.63 74.11
CA ILE A 413 -22.08 -20.39 74.66
C ILE A 413 -21.68 -20.65 76.11
N ILE A 414 -20.39 -20.49 76.40
CA ILE A 414 -19.79 -20.72 77.72
C ILE A 414 -19.30 -19.37 78.27
N SER A 415 -19.81 -18.88 79.40
CA SER A 415 -19.33 -17.62 79.99
C SER A 415 -18.14 -17.82 80.92
N LYS A 416 -17.10 -16.97 80.78
CA LYS A 416 -15.85 -17.00 81.56
C LYS A 416 -15.38 -15.62 82.09
N GLY A 417 -16.23 -14.66 82.48
CA GLY A 417 -15.69 -13.36 82.96
C GLY A 417 -16.49 -12.48 83.95
N PRO A 418 -15.93 -11.31 84.33
CA PRO A 418 -16.24 -10.55 85.56
C PRO A 418 -17.30 -9.43 85.44
N LEU A 419 -17.76 -8.89 86.58
CA LEU A 419 -18.92 -7.99 86.78
C LEU A 419 -18.76 -6.49 86.38
N THR A 420 -17.98 -6.13 85.35
CA THR A 420 -17.90 -4.74 84.82
C THR A 420 -17.95 -4.67 83.29
N LEU A 421 -18.69 -3.71 82.71
CA LEU A 421 -18.90 -3.59 81.26
C LEU A 421 -18.76 -2.12 80.79
N SER A 422 -17.94 -1.89 79.75
CA SER A 422 -17.83 -0.60 79.05
C SER A 422 -18.01 -0.81 77.54
N GLY A 423 -18.75 0.08 76.87
CA GLY A 423 -19.04 -0.04 75.44
C GLY A 423 -19.24 1.32 74.76
N GLY A 424 -18.63 1.51 73.60
CA GLY A 424 -18.79 2.70 72.76
C GLY A 424 -19.94 2.56 71.76
N SER A 425 -20.69 3.63 71.51
CA SER A 425 -21.65 3.72 70.40
C SER A 425 -21.69 5.14 69.83
N ASN A 426 -21.99 5.30 68.55
CA ASN A 426 -22.16 6.61 67.91
C ASN A 426 -23.64 6.98 67.91
N LYS A 427 -24.04 8.01 68.67
CA LYS A 427 -25.41 8.57 68.61
C LYS A 427 -25.51 9.65 67.53
N SER A 428 -26.57 9.60 66.70
CA SER A 428 -26.85 10.63 65.69
C SER A 428 -27.04 12.00 66.35
N GLY A 429 -26.29 13.01 65.88
CA GLY A 429 -26.35 14.40 66.36
C GLY A 429 -25.17 14.87 67.22
N LEU A 430 -24.22 13.99 67.58
CA LEU A 430 -22.99 14.36 68.28
C LEU A 430 -21.78 13.86 67.47
N LEU A 431 -20.77 14.70 67.30
CA LEU A 431 -19.53 14.34 66.61
C LEU A 431 -18.64 13.56 67.58
N GLY A 432 -18.39 12.28 67.30
CA GLY A 432 -17.47 11.41 68.05
C GLY A 432 -18.04 10.11 68.58
N GLU A 433 -17.13 9.22 69.00
CA GLU A 433 -17.49 8.04 69.78
C GLU A 433 -18.01 8.46 71.16
N THR A 434 -19.21 7.99 71.50
CA THR A 434 -19.77 8.11 72.83
C THR A 434 -19.45 6.83 73.62
N THR A 435 -18.60 6.93 74.66
CA THR A 435 -18.31 5.81 75.56
C THR A 435 -19.34 5.76 76.67
N ILE A 436 -20.04 4.63 76.81
CA ILE A 436 -20.97 4.37 77.91
C ILE A 436 -20.27 3.42 78.88
N GLU A 437 -20.14 3.86 80.14
CA GLU A 437 -19.63 3.06 81.24
C GLU A 437 -20.79 2.70 82.16
N GLU A 438 -20.97 1.40 82.43
CA GLU A 438 -22.02 0.91 83.33
C GLU A 438 -21.42 0.17 84.53
N PHE A 439 -21.83 0.58 85.73
CA PHE A 439 -21.38 0.00 87.00
C PHE A 439 -22.58 -0.46 87.83
N ILE A 440 -22.43 -1.58 88.55
CA ILE A 440 -23.33 -1.90 89.67
C ILE A 440 -22.71 -1.31 90.94
N VAL A 441 -23.42 -0.38 91.57
CA VAL A 441 -23.02 0.35 92.79
C VAL A 441 -24.01 0.07 93.92
N GLY A 442 -23.64 0.37 95.17
CA GLY A 442 -24.55 0.23 96.31
C GLY A 442 -25.71 1.24 96.26
N ALA A 443 -26.85 0.91 96.88
CA ALA A 443 -27.99 1.82 97.00
C ALA A 443 -27.57 3.12 97.74
N GLY A 444 -27.92 4.28 97.16
CA GLY A 444 -27.61 5.62 97.71
C GLY A 444 -26.44 6.36 97.08
N VAL A 445 -25.74 5.77 96.10
CA VAL A 445 -24.68 6.46 95.34
C VAL A 445 -25.30 7.46 94.35
N SER A 446 -24.80 8.70 94.34
CA SER A 446 -25.26 9.76 93.43
C SER A 446 -24.62 9.68 92.03
N ALA A 447 -25.32 10.26 91.04
CA ALA A 447 -24.80 10.43 89.69
C ALA A 447 -23.53 11.30 89.67
N ASP A 448 -22.67 11.12 88.66
CA ASP A 448 -21.48 11.96 88.49
C ASP A 448 -21.86 13.40 88.17
N ALA A 449 -21.13 14.37 88.71
CA ALA A 449 -21.34 15.78 88.37
C ALA A 449 -20.89 16.05 86.91
N LEU A 450 -21.70 16.81 86.17
CA LEU A 450 -21.36 17.27 84.83
C LEU A 450 -20.14 18.19 84.89
N SER A 451 -19.03 17.80 84.26
CA SER A 451 -17.76 18.52 84.24
C SER A 451 -17.25 18.66 82.81
N THR A 452 -16.87 19.88 82.43
CA THR A 452 -16.31 20.21 81.11
C THR A 452 -14.88 19.72 80.90
N ILE A 453 -14.20 19.22 81.94
CA ILE A 453 -12.82 18.72 81.85
C ILE A 453 -12.76 17.20 81.62
N THR A 454 -13.85 16.47 81.92
CA THR A 454 -13.89 15.00 81.83
C THR A 454 -14.83 14.46 80.76
N ASN A 455 -15.37 15.32 79.89
CA ASN A 455 -16.27 14.98 78.77
C ASN A 455 -17.48 14.12 79.17
N VAL A 456 -17.93 14.16 80.43
CA VAL A 456 -19.15 13.48 80.90
C VAL A 456 -20.36 14.33 80.52
N ILE A 457 -21.18 13.84 79.60
CA ILE A 457 -22.35 14.55 79.05
C ILE A 457 -23.67 14.09 79.69
N GLN A 458 -23.70 12.90 80.30
CA GLN A 458 -24.86 12.40 81.04
C GLN A 458 -24.41 11.35 82.07
N SER A 459 -24.95 11.39 83.30
CA SER A 459 -24.78 10.33 84.31
C SER A 459 -26.11 10.10 85.03
N GLU A 460 -26.52 8.84 85.15
CA GLU A 460 -27.78 8.45 85.78
C GLU A 460 -27.57 7.23 86.69
N VAL A 461 -28.30 7.19 87.81
CA VAL A 461 -28.30 6.05 88.74
C VAL A 461 -29.72 5.51 88.85
N THR A 462 -29.94 4.27 88.40
CA THR A 462 -31.25 3.60 88.43
C THR A 462 -31.23 2.47 89.47
N PRO A 463 -32.15 2.42 90.45
CA PRO A 463 -32.21 1.33 91.42
C PRO A 463 -32.42 -0.03 90.74
N ILE A 464 -31.70 -1.06 91.19
CA ILE A 464 -31.90 -2.44 90.75
C ILE A 464 -32.72 -3.20 91.81
N ASP A 465 -32.33 -3.07 93.09
CA ASP A 465 -33.02 -3.63 94.25
C ASP A 465 -32.77 -2.74 95.49
N GLU A 466 -33.21 -3.17 96.68
CA GLU A 466 -33.10 -2.40 97.93
C GLU A 466 -31.65 -2.14 98.40
N VAL A 467 -30.65 -2.81 97.82
CA VAL A 467 -29.23 -2.71 98.21
C VAL A 467 -28.29 -2.35 97.05
N LYS A 468 -28.76 -2.34 95.80
CA LYS A 468 -27.95 -2.08 94.59
C LYS A 468 -28.62 -1.11 93.62
N SER A 469 -27.80 -0.37 92.89
CA SER A 469 -28.22 0.51 91.80
C SER A 469 -27.27 0.39 90.61
N LYS A 470 -27.78 0.64 89.41
CA LYS A 470 -27.00 0.72 88.17
C LYS A 470 -26.61 2.17 87.94
N LYS A 471 -25.32 2.47 87.85
CA LYS A 471 -24.82 3.79 87.45
C LYS A 471 -24.34 3.73 86.01
N THR A 472 -24.91 4.57 85.16
CA THR A 472 -24.55 4.70 83.74
C THR A 472 -23.97 6.09 83.49
N THR A 473 -22.75 6.17 82.96
CA THR A 473 -22.05 7.43 82.64
C THR A 473 -21.68 7.46 81.16
N ILE A 474 -22.04 8.54 80.46
CA ILE A 474 -21.81 8.74 79.02
C ILE A 474 -20.75 9.83 78.80
N LYS A 475 -19.71 9.52 78.01
CA LYS A 475 -18.63 10.44 77.62
C LYS A 475 -18.55 10.58 76.10
N SER A 476 -18.22 11.75 75.52
CA SER A 476 -18.04 11.95 74.06
C SER A 476 -16.65 12.48 73.70
N SER A 477 -16.04 11.99 72.62
CA SER A 477 -14.64 12.27 72.26
C SER A 477 -14.36 12.76 70.82
N GLY A 478 -15.35 13.22 70.05
CA GLY A 478 -15.13 13.40 68.60
C GLY A 478 -14.31 14.60 68.14
N PRO A 479 -13.76 14.52 66.91
CA PRO A 479 -13.03 15.61 66.26
C PRO A 479 -13.99 16.70 65.73
N THR A 480 -13.49 17.93 65.67
CA THR A 480 -14.24 19.14 65.25
C THR A 480 -14.30 19.36 63.72
N SER A 481 -13.87 18.38 62.91
CA SER A 481 -13.89 18.47 61.44
C SER A 481 -14.23 17.13 60.76
N LEU A 482 -15.03 17.19 59.69
CA LEU A 482 -15.37 16.07 58.79
C LEU A 482 -14.88 16.39 57.38
N VAL A 483 -14.30 15.42 56.68
CA VAL A 483 -13.86 15.57 55.28
C VAL A 483 -14.47 14.45 54.45
N GLY A 484 -15.26 14.80 53.44
CA GLY A 484 -15.86 13.90 52.46
C GLY A 484 -15.32 14.15 51.05
N GLN A 485 -15.30 13.10 50.23
CA GLN A 485 -14.87 13.17 48.83
C GLN A 485 -16.06 12.86 47.92
N GLU A 486 -16.33 13.73 46.95
CA GLU A 486 -17.34 13.50 45.90
C GLU A 486 -16.75 13.79 44.52
N PHE A 487 -17.21 13.04 43.51
CA PHE A 487 -16.92 13.30 42.10
C PHE A 487 -18.08 14.09 41.50
N LYS A 488 -17.86 15.37 41.18
CA LYS A 488 -18.83 16.19 40.44
C LYS A 488 -18.59 16.08 38.93
N SER A 489 -19.65 15.77 38.18
CA SER A 489 -19.63 15.76 36.70
C SER A 489 -19.18 17.12 36.15
N GLY A 490 -18.18 17.13 35.26
CA GLY A 490 -17.64 18.34 34.61
C GLY A 490 -16.33 18.89 35.17
N LEU A 491 -15.81 18.34 36.28
CA LEU A 491 -14.49 18.68 36.84
C LEU A 491 -13.56 17.46 36.81
N MET A 492 -12.29 17.65 36.48
CA MET A 492 -11.31 16.57 36.33
C MET A 492 -10.75 16.10 37.68
N GLY A 493 -11.60 15.49 38.51
CA GLY A 493 -11.21 14.69 39.66
C GLY A 493 -11.98 15.00 40.94
N VAL A 494 -11.38 14.74 42.11
CA VAL A 494 -12.09 14.67 43.39
C VAL A 494 -12.28 16.07 43.99
N THR A 495 -13.53 16.44 44.24
CA THR A 495 -13.83 17.57 45.12
C THR A 495 -13.85 17.09 46.56
N VAL A 496 -13.02 17.72 47.38
CA VAL A 496 -12.93 17.46 48.83
C VAL A 496 -13.80 18.47 49.54
N THR A 497 -14.87 18.00 50.15
CA THR A 497 -15.77 18.80 50.98
C THR A 497 -15.33 18.66 52.43
N ALA A 498 -14.74 19.72 52.98
CA ALA A 498 -14.39 19.81 54.39
C ALA A 498 -15.46 20.61 55.14
N GLU A 499 -15.99 20.03 56.21
CA GLU A 499 -16.90 20.69 57.13
C GLU A 499 -16.20 20.89 58.48
N SER A 500 -16.26 22.11 59.01
CA SER A 500 -15.64 22.46 60.29
C SER A 500 -16.56 23.36 61.10
N ILE A 501 -16.47 23.28 62.43
CA ILE A 501 -17.12 24.23 63.32
C ILE A 501 -16.16 25.39 63.58
N VAL A 502 -16.58 26.60 63.22
CA VAL A 502 -15.85 27.86 63.38
C VAL A 502 -16.64 28.81 64.28
N ALA A 503 -16.01 29.87 64.79
CA ALA A 503 -16.73 30.90 65.53
C ALA A 503 -17.80 31.59 64.67
N ALA A 504 -18.88 32.05 65.30
CA ALA A 504 -19.91 32.83 64.61
C ALA A 504 -19.30 34.08 63.95
N GLY A 505 -19.57 34.28 62.66
CA GLY A 505 -19.04 35.40 61.86
C GLY A 505 -17.72 35.13 61.11
N ALA A 506 -17.18 33.91 61.16
CA ALA A 506 -16.03 33.55 60.33
C ALA A 506 -16.34 33.71 58.83
N ALA A 507 -15.37 34.24 58.06
CA ALA A 507 -15.53 34.43 56.62
C ALA A 507 -15.38 33.10 55.84
N PRO A 508 -16.04 32.96 54.66
CA PRO A 508 -15.77 31.88 53.73
C PRO A 508 -14.31 31.86 53.27
N ASP A 509 -13.79 30.68 52.94
CA ASP A 509 -12.43 30.54 52.40
C ASP A 509 -12.35 31.07 50.95
N SER A 510 -11.26 31.76 50.60
CA SER A 510 -10.99 32.27 49.25
C SER A 510 -9.58 31.91 48.79
N SER A 511 -9.43 30.83 48.02
CA SER A 511 -8.18 30.49 47.35
C SER A 511 -8.46 29.91 45.97
N MET A 512 -7.44 29.84 45.10
CA MET A 512 -7.58 29.28 43.74
C MET A 512 -8.08 27.82 43.72
N ALA A 513 -7.87 27.08 44.81
CA ALA A 513 -8.31 25.70 44.95
C ALA A 513 -9.73 25.57 45.54
N VAL A 514 -10.30 26.64 46.11
CA VAL A 514 -11.65 26.63 46.70
C VAL A 514 -12.67 26.87 45.60
N VAL A 515 -13.47 25.85 45.30
CA VAL A 515 -14.57 25.91 44.32
C VAL A 515 -15.78 26.61 44.92
N GLN A 516 -16.05 26.35 46.20
CA GLN A 516 -17.17 26.91 46.93
C GLN A 516 -16.86 26.90 48.43
N SER A 517 -17.13 27.98 49.16
CA SER A 517 -17.08 27.99 50.63
C SER A 517 -18.30 28.74 51.17
N SER A 518 -18.95 28.17 52.18
CA SER A 518 -20.14 28.75 52.81
C SER A 518 -20.09 28.57 54.33
N VAL A 519 -20.58 29.57 55.07
CA VAL A 519 -20.65 29.55 56.53
C VAL A 519 -22.10 29.67 56.95
N THR A 520 -22.62 28.67 57.67
CA THR A 520 -24.00 28.61 58.15
C THR A 520 -24.02 28.66 59.68
N PRO A 521 -24.75 29.59 60.33
CA PRO A 521 -24.85 29.64 61.78
C PRO A 521 -25.41 28.34 62.38
N ILE A 522 -24.79 27.84 63.46
CA ILE A 522 -25.33 26.73 64.27
C ILE A 522 -26.05 27.32 65.50
N ASP A 523 -25.37 28.22 66.20
CA ASP A 523 -25.90 28.98 67.33
C ASP A 523 -25.25 30.38 67.35
N ASN A 524 -25.53 31.14 68.41
CA ASN A 524 -25.05 32.50 68.63
C ASN A 524 -23.52 32.62 68.89
N VAL A 525 -22.79 31.51 68.95
CA VAL A 525 -21.33 31.50 69.18
C VAL A 525 -20.57 30.66 68.14
N ARG A 526 -21.26 29.79 67.38
CA ARG A 526 -20.66 28.83 66.45
C ARG A 526 -21.36 28.81 65.09
N SER A 527 -20.58 28.54 64.05
CA SER A 527 -21.07 28.35 62.67
C SER A 527 -20.40 27.13 62.05
N LYS A 528 -21.10 26.48 61.11
CA LYS A 528 -20.59 25.42 60.26
C LYS A 528 -19.99 26.05 59.01
N LYS A 529 -18.68 25.92 58.82
CA LYS A 529 -18.01 26.28 57.55
C LYS A 529 -17.85 25.02 56.71
N THR A 530 -18.46 25.03 55.53
CA THR A 530 -18.30 23.99 54.49
C THR A 530 -17.45 24.57 53.38
N THR A 531 -16.29 23.97 53.12
CA THR A 531 -15.36 24.37 52.07
C THR A 531 -15.14 23.21 51.11
N VAL A 532 -15.45 23.45 49.84
CA VAL A 532 -15.23 22.52 48.73
C VAL A 532 -13.95 22.92 48.02
N VAL A 533 -12.92 22.09 48.15
CA VAL A 533 -11.62 22.28 47.52
C VAL A 533 -11.47 21.30 46.37
N TYR A 534 -11.00 21.78 45.23
CA TYR A 534 -10.64 20.94 44.09
C TYR A 534 -9.22 20.43 44.27
N ASN A 535 -9.07 19.13 44.55
CA ASN A 535 -7.78 18.46 44.70
C ASN A 535 -7.59 17.49 43.53
N SER A 536 -7.10 17.99 42.40
CA SER A 536 -6.72 17.15 41.27
C SER A 536 -5.64 17.82 40.43
N PRO A 537 -4.87 17.05 39.65
CA PRO A 537 -3.84 17.63 38.80
C PRO A 537 -4.50 18.61 37.82
N THR A 538 -3.90 19.80 37.68
CA THR A 538 -4.31 20.83 36.70
C THR A 538 -3.99 20.43 35.26
N THR A 539 -3.50 19.20 35.07
CA THR A 539 -2.93 18.67 33.85
C THR A 539 -3.35 17.21 33.74
N LEU A 540 -4.07 16.83 32.69
CA LEU A 540 -4.30 15.43 32.35
C LEU A 540 -3.57 15.13 31.05
N ASP A 541 -2.61 14.20 31.12
CA ASP A 541 -1.87 13.72 29.95
C ASP A 541 -2.43 12.35 29.54
N GLY A 542 -3.05 12.28 28.37
CA GLY A 542 -3.46 11.05 27.71
C GLY A 542 -2.55 10.75 26.52
N LYS A 543 -2.20 9.48 26.30
CA LYS A 543 -1.46 9.06 25.09
C LYS A 543 -2.42 8.33 24.15
N SER A 544 -2.39 8.69 22.86
CA SER A 544 -3.15 8.02 21.81
C SER A 544 -2.23 7.72 20.63
N MET A 545 -2.35 6.54 20.00
CA MET A 545 -1.62 6.27 18.76
C MET A 545 -2.30 6.99 17.60
N GLN A 546 -1.50 7.70 16.82
CA GLN A 546 -1.89 8.36 15.57
C GLN A 546 -0.95 7.90 14.45
N GLU A 547 -1.27 8.24 13.19
CA GLU A 547 -0.55 7.74 12.00
C GLU A 547 0.98 7.99 12.03
N PHE A 548 1.43 9.06 12.69
CA PHE A 548 2.84 9.47 12.80
C PHE A 548 3.45 9.27 14.20
N GLY A 549 2.88 8.38 15.02
CA GLY A 549 3.41 8.01 16.34
C GLY A 549 2.45 8.31 17.50
N ILE A 550 2.99 8.35 18.72
CA ILE A 550 2.21 8.60 19.93
C ILE A 550 1.95 10.10 20.06
N ALA A 551 0.66 10.48 19.98
CA ALA A 551 0.21 11.82 20.30
C ALA A 551 -0.19 11.90 21.78
N THR A 552 0.39 12.85 22.49
CA THR A 552 0.02 13.20 23.86
C THR A 552 -1.04 14.30 23.81
N ALA A 553 -2.23 13.97 24.31
CA ALA A 553 -3.29 14.91 24.61
C ALA A 553 -3.07 15.47 26.01
N LYS A 554 -2.77 16.76 26.10
CA LYS A 554 -2.60 17.50 27.34
C LYS A 554 -3.79 18.44 27.53
N GLU A 555 -4.58 18.20 28.57
CA GLU A 555 -5.64 19.11 28.99
C GLU A 555 -5.20 19.93 30.19
N GLN A 556 -5.31 21.25 30.11
CA GLN A 556 -4.92 22.18 31.19
C GLN A 556 -5.92 23.33 31.36
N ILE A 557 -6.11 23.78 32.60
CA ILE A 557 -6.88 25.01 32.86
C ILE A 557 -5.93 26.21 32.78
N VAL A 558 -6.25 27.16 31.91
CA VAL A 558 -5.48 28.38 31.65
C VAL A 558 -6.34 29.62 31.90
N THR A 559 -5.71 30.79 31.95
CA THR A 559 -6.44 32.06 32.07
C THR A 559 -7.20 32.38 30.78
N SER A 560 -8.31 33.11 30.87
CA SER A 560 -9.20 33.45 29.74
C SER A 560 -8.55 34.26 28.60
N ALA A 561 -7.33 34.78 28.79
CA ALA A 561 -6.56 35.53 27.78
C ALA A 561 -5.38 34.74 27.17
N THR A 562 -5.32 33.41 27.37
CA THR A 562 -4.18 32.61 26.92
C THR A 562 -4.22 32.41 25.41
N SER A 563 -3.31 33.04 24.68
CA SER A 563 -3.05 32.75 23.26
C SER A 563 -2.17 31.52 23.12
N VAL A 564 -2.56 30.56 22.29
CA VAL A 564 -1.72 29.40 21.99
C VAL A 564 -0.71 29.79 20.91
N SER A 565 0.58 29.68 21.21
CA SER A 565 1.63 29.81 20.20
C SER A 565 1.86 28.44 19.57
N PRO A 566 1.66 28.26 18.26
CA PRO A 566 1.84 26.96 17.63
C PRO A 566 3.31 26.54 17.71
N ALA A 567 3.53 25.29 18.12
CA ALA A 567 4.81 24.60 17.97
C ALA A 567 4.66 23.53 16.88
N SER A 568 5.74 23.19 16.17
CA SER A 568 5.75 22.24 15.05
C SER A 568 5.18 20.85 15.38
N THR A 569 5.16 20.46 16.66
CA THR A 569 4.58 19.19 17.13
C THR A 569 3.10 19.26 17.46
N THR A 570 2.45 20.43 17.36
CA THR A 570 1.05 20.66 17.76
C THR A 570 0.08 20.30 16.65
N ILE A 571 -0.69 19.23 16.86
CA ILE A 571 -1.72 18.73 15.94
C ILE A 571 -2.99 19.57 16.07
N LYS A 572 -3.37 19.89 17.31
CA LYS A 572 -4.59 20.62 17.64
C LYS A 572 -4.41 21.38 18.94
N ALA A 573 -4.94 22.60 19.02
CA ALA A 573 -5.04 23.34 20.26
C ALA A 573 -6.38 24.09 20.31
N ASP A 574 -7.25 23.68 21.22
CA ASP A 574 -8.56 24.30 21.43
C ASP A 574 -8.61 24.98 22.79
N VAL A 575 -9.06 26.24 22.82
CA VAL A 575 -9.34 26.98 24.05
C VAL A 575 -10.85 27.14 24.20
N VAL A 576 -11.43 26.48 25.20
CA VAL A 576 -12.87 26.56 25.50
C VAL A 576 -13.08 27.32 26.81
N PRO A 577 -13.83 28.43 26.84
CA PRO A 577 -14.11 29.17 28.07
C PRO A 577 -14.83 28.29 29.11
N ILE A 578 -14.39 28.34 30.36
CA ILE A 578 -15.10 27.73 31.51
C ILE A 578 -15.90 28.82 32.22
N ASP A 579 -15.25 29.96 32.52
CA ASP A 579 -15.83 31.15 33.13
C ASP A 579 -15.06 32.41 32.68
N ASN A 580 -15.39 33.58 33.25
CA ASN A 580 -14.78 34.86 32.87
C ASN A 580 -13.25 34.94 33.14
N PHE A 581 -12.70 34.05 33.97
CA PHE A 581 -11.31 34.04 34.39
C PHE A 581 -10.55 32.80 33.91
N LYS A 582 -11.24 31.74 33.49
CA LYS A 582 -10.67 30.43 33.19
C LYS A 582 -11.12 29.89 31.84
N SER A 583 -10.23 29.15 31.18
CA SER A 583 -10.52 28.39 29.97
C SER A 583 -9.85 27.03 30.04
N LYS A 584 -10.45 26.03 29.40
CA LYS A 584 -9.84 24.72 29.17
C LYS A 584 -9.03 24.80 27.88
N LEU A 585 -7.73 24.55 27.96
CA LEU A 585 -6.87 24.36 26.80
C LEU A 585 -6.64 22.85 26.61
N THR A 586 -7.09 22.32 25.48
CA THR A 586 -6.80 20.96 25.04
C THR A 586 -5.75 21.04 23.93
N GLU A 587 -4.51 20.64 24.24
CA GLU A 587 -3.43 20.51 23.27
C GLU A 587 -3.22 19.04 22.89
N LEU A 588 -3.17 18.74 21.61
CA LEU A 588 -2.75 17.45 21.09
C LEU A 588 -1.40 17.62 20.40
N LYS A 589 -0.35 16.97 20.91
CA LYS A 589 1.02 17.09 20.40
C LYS A 589 1.65 15.73 20.12
N TYR A 590 2.48 15.62 19.08
CA TYR A 590 3.36 14.47 18.92
C TYR A 590 4.55 14.56 19.90
N ASP A 591 4.88 13.45 20.57
CA ASP A 591 6.06 13.37 21.46
C ASP A 591 7.37 13.51 20.66
N SER A 592 7.41 12.93 19.47
CA SER A 592 8.44 13.10 18.44
C SER A 592 7.82 12.85 17.07
N LEU A 593 8.26 13.60 16.05
CA LEU A 593 7.83 13.36 14.67
C LEU A 593 8.55 12.11 14.15
N GLU A 594 7.86 10.98 14.07
CA GLU A 594 8.43 9.78 13.46
C GLU A 594 8.45 9.92 11.94
N GLU A 595 9.60 9.62 11.34
CA GLU A 595 9.71 9.50 9.89
C GLU A 595 9.16 8.13 9.47
N LEU A 596 8.17 8.11 8.59
CA LEU A 596 7.66 6.87 8.03
C LEU A 596 8.37 6.57 6.71
N ASN A 597 9.10 5.46 6.67
CA ASN A 597 9.78 4.99 5.48
C ASN A 597 9.00 3.82 4.86
N GLY A 598 8.63 3.96 3.60
CA GLY A 598 8.12 2.90 2.75
C GLY A 598 9.15 2.54 1.67
N TYR A 599 9.12 1.31 1.19
CA TYR A 599 10.02 0.83 0.14
C TYR A 599 9.20 0.23 -0.99
N GLN A 600 9.50 0.63 -2.22
CA GLN A 600 8.96 0.04 -3.44
C GLN A 600 10.12 -0.48 -4.29
N TYR A 601 9.99 -1.68 -4.84
CA TYR A 601 10.99 -2.24 -5.75
C TYR A 601 10.60 -1.99 -7.21
N ASP A 602 11.53 -1.48 -8.00
CA ASP A 602 11.39 -1.26 -9.44
C ASP A 602 12.12 -2.40 -10.20
N PRO A 603 11.40 -3.40 -10.72
CA PRO A 603 12.01 -4.61 -11.29
C PRO A 603 12.78 -4.33 -12.59
N ASP A 604 12.42 -3.29 -13.33
CA ASP A 604 13.08 -2.97 -14.59
C ASP A 604 14.53 -2.54 -14.34
N LEU A 605 14.80 -1.93 -13.18
CA LEU A 605 16.12 -1.39 -12.83
C LEU A 605 16.71 -1.98 -11.56
N ASP A 606 16.05 -2.99 -11.00
CA ASP A 606 16.52 -3.74 -9.82
C ASP A 606 16.92 -2.80 -8.67
N LEU A 607 16.04 -1.85 -8.36
CA LEU A 607 16.32 -0.82 -7.38
C LEU A 607 15.17 -0.52 -6.44
N ILE A 608 15.54 -0.07 -5.25
CA ILE A 608 14.62 0.28 -4.18
C ILE A 608 14.35 1.78 -4.24
N ILE A 609 13.08 2.11 -4.38
CA ILE A 609 12.53 3.45 -4.24
C ILE A 609 12.10 3.60 -2.79
N GLU A 610 12.80 4.46 -2.04
CA GLU A 610 12.44 4.86 -0.69
C GLU A 610 11.39 5.97 -0.76
N THR A 611 10.22 5.72 -0.19
CA THR A 611 9.19 6.73 0.03
C THR A 611 9.21 7.15 1.49
N LYS A 612 9.69 8.36 1.75
CA LYS A 612 9.78 8.97 3.07
C LYS A 612 8.63 9.94 3.27
N LYS A 613 7.85 9.75 4.34
CA LYS A 613 6.84 10.72 4.79
C LYS A 613 7.36 11.47 6.00
N THR A 614 7.41 12.79 5.93
CA THR A 614 7.80 13.67 7.03
C THR A 614 6.72 14.71 7.29
N LEU A 615 6.45 14.98 8.57
CA LEU A 615 5.63 16.11 8.95
C LEU A 615 6.49 17.38 8.91
N ILE A 616 6.02 18.40 8.21
CA ILE A 616 6.69 19.70 8.09
C ILE A 616 5.73 20.84 8.42
N GLU A 617 6.28 22.00 8.76
CA GLU A 617 5.48 23.23 8.95
C GLU A 617 4.84 23.67 7.63
N GLU A 618 3.61 24.16 7.70
CA GLU A 618 2.92 24.72 6.53
C GLU A 618 3.68 25.96 6.01
N GLY A 619 3.88 26.03 4.70
CA GLY A 619 4.55 27.17 4.04
C GLY A 619 6.07 27.07 3.90
N LEU A 620 6.70 25.95 4.28
CA LEU A 620 8.11 25.72 3.95
C LEU A 620 8.32 25.67 2.43
N THR A 621 9.43 26.23 1.96
CA THR A 621 9.79 26.25 0.54
C THR A 621 9.78 24.83 -0.06
N PRO A 622 9.33 24.69 -1.32
CA PRO A 622 9.38 23.41 -2.02
C PRO A 622 10.83 22.89 -2.09
N LEU A 623 11.01 21.58 -2.03
CA LEU A 623 12.33 20.98 -2.19
C LEU A 623 12.91 21.35 -3.56
N SER A 624 14.14 21.85 -3.56
CA SER A 624 14.94 21.91 -4.77
C SER A 624 15.12 20.49 -5.32
N LYS A 625 15.00 20.30 -6.63
CA LYS A 625 15.30 19.02 -7.27
C LYS A 625 16.75 18.63 -6.92
N PHE A 626 16.94 17.45 -6.35
CA PHE A 626 18.26 16.87 -6.06
C PHE A 626 18.34 15.48 -6.67
N ASN A 627 19.56 14.98 -6.83
CA ASN A 627 19.85 13.70 -7.47
C ASN A 627 19.11 12.55 -6.79
N GLY A 628 18.34 11.81 -7.59
CA GLY A 628 17.57 10.65 -7.14
C GLY A 628 16.15 10.96 -6.64
N LEU A 629 15.73 12.22 -6.55
CA LEU A 629 14.34 12.57 -6.20
C LEU A 629 13.39 12.29 -7.39
N LEU A 630 12.54 11.28 -7.26
CA LEU A 630 11.56 10.90 -8.27
C LEU A 630 10.33 11.81 -8.23
N SER A 631 9.81 12.01 -7.02
CA SER A 631 8.69 12.90 -6.78
C SER A 631 8.72 13.41 -5.36
N TYR A 632 8.12 14.57 -5.16
CA TYR A 632 7.67 14.97 -3.84
C TYR A 632 6.28 15.60 -3.98
N ARG A 633 5.48 15.46 -2.93
CA ARG A 633 4.24 16.20 -2.80
C ARG A 633 3.99 16.54 -1.34
N ASP A 634 3.30 17.65 -1.16
CA ASP A 634 2.97 18.23 0.13
C ASP A 634 1.45 18.13 0.28
N GLU A 635 1.00 17.36 1.28
CA GLU A 635 -0.42 17.15 1.60
C GLU A 635 -0.74 17.88 2.91
N PRO A 636 -1.46 19.02 2.89
CA PRO A 636 -1.78 19.75 4.10
C PRO A 636 -2.69 18.92 5.00
N ILE A 637 -2.34 18.83 6.28
CA ILE A 637 -3.19 18.18 7.30
C ILE A 637 -4.08 19.21 7.97
N ASN A 638 -3.50 20.34 8.35
CA ASN A 638 -4.14 21.44 9.06
C ASN A 638 -3.41 22.76 8.77
N ALA A 639 -3.87 23.85 9.38
CA ALA A 639 -3.34 25.21 9.20
C ALA A 639 -1.90 25.45 9.72
N TRP A 640 -1.22 24.41 10.20
CA TRP A 640 0.13 24.48 10.75
C TRP A 640 1.06 23.40 10.21
N GLN A 641 0.51 22.35 9.59
CA GLN A 641 1.24 21.12 9.30
C GLN A 641 0.88 20.56 7.92
N THR A 642 1.90 20.04 7.27
CA THR A 642 1.82 19.38 5.97
C THR A 642 2.59 18.07 6.02
N VAL A 643 2.05 17.00 5.46
CA VAL A 643 2.82 15.78 5.20
C VAL A 643 3.58 15.98 3.90
N ARG A 644 4.89 15.96 3.98
CA ARG A 644 5.75 15.88 2.81
C ARG A 644 6.06 14.43 2.51
N ILE A 645 5.64 13.98 1.34
CA ILE A 645 5.89 12.63 0.84
C ILE A 645 6.96 12.74 -0.23
N GLN A 646 8.13 12.14 0.00
CA GLN A 646 9.26 12.14 -0.92
C GLN A 646 9.50 10.71 -1.41
N SER A 647 9.50 10.48 -2.71
CA SER A 647 9.99 9.23 -3.28
C SER A 647 11.36 9.49 -3.91
N LYS A 648 12.38 8.77 -3.47
CA LYS A 648 13.74 8.86 -4.00
C LYS A 648 14.31 7.47 -4.27
N ILE A 649 15.21 7.37 -5.23
CA ILE A 649 16.06 6.19 -5.36
C ILE A 649 17.18 6.26 -4.32
N THR A 650 17.47 5.13 -3.68
CA THR A 650 18.51 5.09 -2.63
C THR A 650 19.91 5.06 -3.24
N GLU A 651 20.08 4.36 -4.35
CA GLU A 651 21.34 4.18 -5.06
C GLU A 651 21.07 4.11 -6.57
N LEU A 652 22.07 4.46 -7.38
CA LEU A 652 21.98 4.27 -8.83
C LEU A 652 21.97 2.77 -9.15
N PRO A 653 21.27 2.34 -10.21
CA PRO A 653 21.35 0.96 -10.66
C PRO A 653 22.80 0.58 -10.97
N PRO A 654 23.23 -0.65 -10.64
CA PRO A 654 24.56 -1.12 -11.01
C PRO A 654 24.71 -1.14 -12.53
N GLN A 655 25.96 -1.10 -13.01
CA GLN A 655 26.26 -1.36 -14.41
C GLN A 655 25.71 -2.74 -14.82
N ARG A 656 25.12 -2.81 -16.02
CA ARG A 656 24.54 -4.05 -16.55
C ARG A 656 25.10 -4.39 -17.91
N ASP A 657 25.36 -5.67 -18.11
CA ASP A 657 25.70 -6.25 -19.40
C ASP A 657 24.52 -7.10 -19.89
N GLU A 658 23.90 -6.70 -20.99
CA GLU A 658 22.85 -7.47 -21.67
C GLU A 658 23.38 -8.07 -22.98
N TYR A 659 23.01 -9.31 -23.27
CA TYR A 659 23.40 -9.97 -24.51
C TYR A 659 22.16 -10.24 -25.37
N LYS A 660 22.14 -9.69 -26.59
CA LYS A 660 21.04 -9.89 -27.56
C LYS A 660 21.60 -10.47 -28.84
N THR A 661 20.82 -11.31 -29.51
CA THR A 661 21.16 -11.78 -30.85
C THR A 661 20.64 -10.81 -31.91
N GLY A 662 21.40 -10.63 -32.98
CA GLY A 662 20.98 -9.80 -34.10
C GLY A 662 21.82 -10.08 -35.34
N SER A 663 21.53 -9.39 -36.43
CA SER A 663 22.31 -9.52 -37.66
C SER A 663 23.33 -8.39 -37.77
N TYR A 664 24.58 -8.73 -38.08
CA TYR A 664 25.64 -7.79 -38.45
C TYR A 664 26.17 -8.17 -39.83
N SER A 665 26.53 -7.17 -40.65
CA SER A 665 27.06 -7.39 -42.00
C SER A 665 28.54 -7.07 -42.03
N SER A 666 29.38 -8.07 -42.33
CA SER A 666 30.80 -7.79 -42.61
C SER A 666 30.97 -7.16 -43.99
N PRO A 667 31.97 -6.31 -44.20
CA PRO A 667 32.37 -5.88 -45.53
C PRO A 667 32.94 -7.04 -46.35
N ASN A 668 33.19 -6.80 -47.64
CA ASN A 668 34.04 -7.69 -48.44
C ASN A 668 35.48 -7.57 -47.94
N LEU A 669 36.16 -8.67 -47.68
CA LEU A 669 37.57 -8.65 -47.25
C LEU A 669 38.42 -9.14 -48.42
N ILE A 670 39.25 -8.28 -49.01
CA ILE A 670 40.10 -8.64 -50.15
C ILE A 670 41.56 -8.62 -49.73
N THR A 671 42.19 -9.79 -49.76
CA THR A 671 43.60 -9.94 -49.38
C THR A 671 44.52 -10.11 -50.61
N ALA A 672 43.98 -10.57 -51.74
CA ALA A 672 44.70 -10.69 -53.01
C ALA A 672 43.73 -10.84 -54.21
N PHE A 673 44.28 -10.95 -55.41
CA PHE A 673 43.56 -11.39 -56.61
C PHE A 673 44.30 -12.55 -57.28
N ASN A 674 43.55 -13.57 -57.68
CA ASN A 674 44.05 -14.63 -58.54
C ASN A 674 43.74 -14.28 -59.99
N ILE A 675 44.78 -14.25 -60.83
CA ILE A 675 44.66 -14.02 -62.26
C ILE A 675 44.78 -15.36 -62.96
N ASN A 676 43.68 -15.86 -63.51
CA ASN A 676 43.69 -17.05 -64.32
C ASN A 676 43.62 -16.66 -65.79
N THR A 677 44.60 -17.09 -66.57
CA THR A 677 44.58 -17.03 -68.04
C THR A 677 43.91 -18.30 -68.56
N PRO A 678 42.62 -18.29 -68.94
CA PRO A 678 42.03 -19.45 -69.58
C PRO A 678 42.82 -19.79 -70.86
N ALA A 679 42.93 -21.08 -71.18
CA ALA A 679 43.56 -21.55 -72.40
C ALA A 679 42.97 -20.79 -73.61
N ALA A 680 43.85 -20.30 -74.48
CA ALA A 680 43.51 -19.41 -75.59
C ALA A 680 42.22 -19.84 -76.30
N MET A 681 41.22 -18.96 -76.32
CA MET A 681 39.99 -19.22 -77.05
C MET A 681 40.27 -19.19 -78.57
N PRO A 682 39.59 -20.02 -79.38
CA PRO A 682 39.84 -20.12 -80.82
C PRO A 682 39.54 -18.83 -81.62
N ASN A 683 38.88 -17.83 -81.02
CA ASN A 683 38.65 -16.51 -81.59
C ASN A 683 39.71 -15.47 -81.20
N TRP A 684 40.74 -15.88 -80.45
CA TRP A 684 41.83 -15.04 -79.96
C TRP A 684 41.43 -13.89 -79.01
N GLU A 685 40.24 -13.94 -78.42
CA GLU A 685 39.89 -13.04 -77.31
C GLU A 685 40.60 -13.52 -76.04
N ILE A 686 41.42 -12.65 -75.44
CA ILE A 686 41.99 -12.87 -74.12
C ILE A 686 40.97 -12.37 -73.10
N ASN A 687 40.26 -13.29 -72.46
CA ASN A 687 39.39 -12.95 -71.33
C ASN A 687 40.09 -13.39 -70.03
N LEU A 688 40.71 -12.45 -69.30
CA LEU A 688 41.34 -12.79 -68.04
C LEU A 688 40.27 -12.95 -66.96
N GLN A 689 40.26 -14.12 -66.34
CA GLN A 689 39.43 -14.32 -65.16
C GLN A 689 40.20 -13.83 -63.93
N VAL A 690 39.99 -12.57 -63.58
CA VAL A 690 40.48 -11.98 -62.33
C VAL A 690 39.48 -12.31 -61.22
N THR A 691 39.88 -13.19 -60.30
CA THR A 691 39.05 -13.61 -59.18
C THR A 691 39.62 -13.05 -57.88
N PRO A 692 38.90 -12.20 -57.13
CA PRO A 692 39.36 -11.75 -55.83
C PRO A 692 39.54 -12.94 -54.87
N VAL A 693 40.67 -12.99 -54.17
CA VAL A 693 40.84 -13.81 -52.98
C VAL A 693 40.13 -13.05 -51.87
N MET A 694 38.83 -13.35 -51.71
CA MET A 694 37.98 -12.60 -50.80
C MET A 694 37.15 -13.47 -49.85
N ARG A 695 36.88 -12.91 -48.68
CA ARG A 695 35.71 -13.26 -47.89
C ARG A 695 34.59 -12.31 -48.30
N ALA A 696 33.56 -12.84 -48.96
CA ALA A 696 32.41 -12.04 -49.39
C ALA A 696 31.68 -11.42 -48.20
N LYS A 697 31.10 -10.23 -48.42
CA LYS A 697 30.14 -9.56 -47.55
C LYS A 697 29.06 -10.56 -47.16
N ARG A 698 28.90 -10.76 -45.86
CA ARG A 698 27.92 -11.69 -45.30
C ARG A 698 27.23 -11.02 -44.14
N SER A 699 25.90 -11.04 -44.15
CA SER A 699 25.12 -10.81 -42.95
C SER A 699 25.11 -12.10 -42.14
N TYR A 700 25.55 -12.04 -40.90
CA TYR A 700 25.55 -13.19 -40.00
C TYR A 700 24.84 -12.85 -38.69
N GLN A 701 24.26 -13.88 -38.08
CA GLN A 701 23.71 -13.77 -36.73
C GLN A 701 24.86 -13.74 -35.73
N THR A 702 24.90 -12.69 -34.92
CA THR A 702 25.91 -12.49 -33.88
C THR A 702 25.31 -12.00 -32.58
N VAL A 703 26.13 -11.97 -31.55
CA VAL A 703 25.78 -11.49 -30.22
C VAL A 703 26.19 -10.03 -30.13
N PHE A 704 25.25 -9.19 -29.71
CA PHE A 704 25.48 -7.82 -29.30
C PHE A 704 25.55 -7.78 -27.77
N LYS A 705 26.59 -7.15 -27.22
CA LYS A 705 26.69 -6.83 -25.80
C LYS A 705 26.26 -5.38 -25.62
N TYR A 706 25.31 -5.13 -24.74
CA TYR A 706 24.91 -3.79 -24.34
C TYR A 706 25.39 -3.55 -22.92
N GLU A 707 26.30 -2.60 -22.76
CA GLU A 707 26.83 -2.18 -21.47
C GLU A 707 26.12 -0.90 -21.06
N THR A 708 25.26 -0.98 -20.04
CA THR A 708 24.45 0.13 -19.58
C THR A 708 24.97 0.66 -18.26
N ILE A 709 25.30 1.95 -18.25
CA ILE A 709 25.82 2.68 -17.08
C ILE A 709 24.81 3.77 -16.72
N TYR A 710 24.55 3.91 -15.42
CA TYR A 710 23.67 4.93 -14.88
C TYR A 710 24.46 5.92 -14.06
N GLN A 711 24.18 7.20 -14.26
CA GLN A 711 24.81 8.26 -13.48
C GLN A 711 23.83 9.40 -13.26
N TYR A 712 24.13 10.19 -12.24
CA TYR A 712 23.47 11.49 -12.11
C TYR A 712 24.12 12.49 -13.03
N ASP A 713 23.31 13.43 -13.49
CA ASP A 713 23.73 14.48 -14.42
C ASP A 713 24.12 13.93 -15.81
N GLN A 714 24.07 14.79 -16.80
CA GLN A 714 24.30 14.39 -18.18
C GLN A 714 25.76 13.91 -18.34
N PRO A 715 26.01 12.69 -18.86
CA PRO A 715 27.36 12.25 -19.19
C PRO A 715 27.98 13.16 -20.22
N GLU A 716 29.28 13.39 -20.09
CA GLU A 716 30.07 13.82 -21.22
C GLU A 716 29.98 12.73 -22.30
N GLU A 717 29.89 13.15 -23.56
CA GLU A 717 29.92 12.20 -24.69
C GLU A 717 31.19 11.36 -24.59
N PRO A 718 31.08 10.01 -24.63
CA PRO A 718 32.24 9.14 -24.57
C PRO A 718 33.23 9.51 -25.68
N SER A 719 34.50 9.68 -25.31
CA SER A 719 35.60 9.80 -26.28
C SER A 719 36.00 8.45 -26.89
N ASP A 720 35.11 7.46 -26.83
CA ASP A 720 35.38 6.12 -27.33
C ASP A 720 35.34 6.13 -28.86
N GLU A 721 36.33 5.50 -29.49
CA GLU A 721 36.36 5.34 -30.93
C GLU A 721 35.35 4.26 -31.35
N LEU A 722 34.38 4.64 -32.18
CA LEU A 722 33.42 3.69 -32.74
C LEU A 722 34.09 2.86 -33.82
N TYR A 723 33.84 1.56 -33.75
CA TYR A 723 34.25 0.60 -34.76
C TYR A 723 33.34 0.72 -35.99
N ASP A 724 33.77 1.54 -36.94
CA ASP A 724 33.12 1.73 -38.24
C ASP A 724 34.18 1.67 -39.36
N PRO A 725 34.56 0.47 -39.83
CA PRO A 725 35.61 0.35 -40.82
C PRO A 725 35.20 0.98 -42.15
N ILE A 726 35.97 1.99 -42.57
CA ILE A 726 35.71 2.70 -43.83
C ILE A 726 36.06 1.81 -45.01
N THR A 727 35.02 1.34 -45.70
CA THR A 727 35.15 0.51 -46.91
C THR A 727 35.35 1.35 -48.16
N LYS A 728 35.90 0.73 -49.22
CA LYS A 728 36.04 1.33 -50.55
C LYS A 728 35.37 0.47 -51.60
N ASN A 729 34.78 1.13 -52.60
CA ASN A 729 34.31 0.48 -53.81
C ASN A 729 35.49 0.30 -54.78
N ILE A 730 35.80 -0.93 -55.14
CA ILE A 730 36.87 -1.26 -56.07
C ILE A 730 36.26 -1.43 -57.45
N TYR A 731 36.52 -0.46 -58.32
CA TYR A 731 36.06 -0.47 -59.69
C TYR A 731 37.22 -0.25 -60.65
N PHE A 732 37.36 -1.17 -61.61
CA PHE A 732 38.31 -1.07 -62.70
C PHE A 732 37.67 -1.65 -63.96
N ASP A 733 37.62 -0.86 -65.02
CA ASP A 733 37.13 -1.28 -66.34
C ASP A 733 38.27 -1.20 -67.35
N GLY A 734 39.07 -2.27 -67.36
CA GLY A 734 40.25 -2.40 -68.19
C GLY A 734 39.99 -3.07 -69.54
N ILE A 735 41.03 -3.11 -70.36
CA ILE A 735 41.03 -3.76 -71.68
C ILE A 735 40.95 -5.28 -71.51
N PHE A 736 41.76 -5.85 -70.60
CA PHE A 736 41.89 -7.29 -70.43
C PHE A 736 41.07 -7.86 -69.28
N PHE A 737 40.69 -7.03 -68.31
CA PHE A 737 39.92 -7.46 -67.15
C PHE A 737 39.06 -6.34 -66.56
N LYS A 738 37.98 -6.75 -65.90
CA LYS A 738 37.08 -5.86 -65.17
C LYS A 738 36.98 -6.31 -63.72
N ILE A 739 37.03 -5.35 -62.80
CA ILE A 739 36.85 -5.58 -61.36
C ILE A 739 35.72 -4.67 -60.89
N SER A 740 34.76 -5.24 -60.17
CA SER A 740 33.68 -4.50 -59.54
C SER A 740 33.33 -5.16 -58.22
N VAL A 741 33.96 -4.72 -57.13
CA VAL A 741 33.70 -5.20 -55.78
C VAL A 741 33.33 -4.01 -54.88
N PRO A 742 32.05 -3.87 -54.49
CA PRO A 742 31.62 -2.80 -53.60
C PRO A 742 31.99 -3.09 -52.13
N ASP A 743 31.93 -2.08 -51.26
CA ASP A 743 32.05 -2.20 -49.80
C ASP A 743 33.20 -3.12 -49.34
N ALA A 744 34.42 -2.90 -49.85
CA ALA A 744 35.58 -3.74 -49.57
C ALA A 744 36.57 -3.11 -48.59
N LEU A 745 37.11 -3.92 -47.69
CA LEU A 745 38.38 -3.69 -47.00
C LEU A 745 39.49 -4.40 -47.75
N THR A 746 40.65 -3.76 -47.84
CA THR A 746 41.75 -4.17 -48.72
C THR A 746 43.08 -4.01 -48.02
N ASN A 747 43.98 -4.98 -48.20
CA ASN A 747 45.34 -4.87 -47.72
C ASN A 747 46.17 -3.89 -48.58
N ALA A 748 47.23 -3.35 -47.96
CA ALA A 748 48.26 -2.58 -48.66
C ALA A 748 48.90 -3.38 -49.81
N GLY A 749 49.26 -2.69 -50.89
CA GLY A 749 50.14 -3.24 -51.93
C GLY A 749 49.52 -4.30 -52.87
N ILE A 750 48.19 -4.44 -52.90
CA ILE A 750 47.53 -5.33 -53.86
C ILE A 750 47.61 -4.71 -55.26
N VAL A 751 48.30 -5.38 -56.18
CA VAL A 751 48.45 -4.97 -57.58
C VAL A 751 47.92 -6.08 -58.49
N VAL A 752 46.99 -5.72 -59.38
CA VAL A 752 46.50 -6.61 -60.44
C VAL A 752 47.10 -6.16 -61.75
N GLY A 753 47.91 -7.01 -62.38
CA GLY A 753 48.61 -6.65 -63.61
C GLY A 753 48.56 -7.76 -64.64
N PHE A 754 48.44 -7.38 -65.91
CA PHE A 754 48.63 -8.25 -67.05
C PHE A 754 49.53 -7.58 -68.08
N THR A 755 50.40 -8.36 -68.72
CA THR A 755 51.24 -7.87 -69.80
C THR A 755 51.25 -8.92 -70.90
N THR A 756 50.86 -8.53 -72.11
CA THR A 756 50.94 -9.40 -73.29
C THR A 756 52.41 -9.65 -73.66
N ALA A 757 52.66 -10.74 -74.38
CA ALA A 757 54.00 -10.98 -74.92
C ALA A 757 54.41 -9.86 -75.88
N SER A 758 55.71 -9.56 -75.98
CA SER A 758 56.22 -8.50 -76.87
C SER A 758 55.91 -8.72 -78.36
N ASN A 759 55.54 -9.96 -78.72
CA ASN A 759 55.15 -10.39 -80.06
C ASN A 759 53.68 -10.85 -80.14
N ASP A 760 52.80 -10.42 -79.23
CA ASP A 760 51.36 -10.75 -79.32
C ASP A 760 50.79 -10.22 -80.64
N PRO A 761 50.28 -11.08 -81.53
CA PRO A 761 49.93 -10.71 -82.89
C PRO A 761 48.67 -9.84 -83.00
N ILE A 762 47.91 -9.68 -81.91
CA ILE A 762 46.61 -9.02 -81.92
C ILE A 762 46.65 -7.70 -81.18
N HIS A 763 47.24 -7.71 -79.99
CA HIS A 763 47.26 -6.54 -79.11
C HIS A 763 48.62 -5.83 -79.13
N GLY A 764 49.68 -6.47 -79.63
CA GLY A 764 51.05 -5.99 -79.45
C GLY A 764 51.48 -6.05 -77.98
N TYR A 765 52.56 -5.36 -77.61
CA TYR A 765 53.00 -5.25 -76.21
C TYR A 765 52.13 -4.24 -75.46
N VAL A 766 51.20 -4.72 -74.64
CA VAL A 766 50.32 -3.92 -73.80
C VAL A 766 50.47 -4.39 -72.37
N SER A 767 50.72 -3.44 -71.47
CA SER A 767 50.76 -3.68 -70.03
C SER A 767 49.62 -2.90 -69.38
N GLU A 768 48.78 -3.61 -68.65
CA GLU A 768 47.65 -3.06 -67.91
C GLU A 768 47.84 -3.40 -66.44
N THR A 769 47.89 -2.37 -65.58
CA THR A 769 48.09 -2.53 -64.13
C THR A 769 47.06 -1.70 -63.37
N PHE A 770 46.46 -2.30 -62.36
CA PHE A 770 45.54 -1.67 -61.41
C PHE A 770 46.06 -1.82 -59.99
N ASN A 771 46.33 -0.70 -59.33
CA ASN A 771 46.67 -0.65 -57.90
C ASN A 771 45.38 -0.53 -57.10
N VAL A 772 45.08 -1.55 -56.29
CA VAL A 772 43.88 -1.53 -55.44
C VAL A 772 44.12 -0.54 -54.29
N PRO A 773 43.20 0.41 -54.05
CA PRO A 773 43.38 1.39 -52.99
C PRO A 773 43.26 0.74 -51.62
N GLU A 774 44.29 0.85 -50.78
CA GLU A 774 44.29 0.39 -49.38
C GLU A 774 43.21 1.10 -48.55
N THR A 775 42.66 0.41 -47.55
CA THR A 775 41.69 0.96 -46.58
C THR A 775 42.37 1.23 -45.24
N ASP A 776 41.84 2.19 -44.47
CA ASP A 776 42.43 2.59 -43.18
C ASP A 776 42.47 1.43 -42.17
N GLU A 777 41.42 0.58 -42.18
CA GLU A 777 41.49 -0.77 -41.64
C GLU A 777 41.64 -1.78 -42.78
N SER A 778 42.71 -2.57 -42.76
CA SER A 778 42.97 -3.59 -43.75
C SER A 778 42.08 -4.84 -43.57
N ALA A 779 41.99 -5.67 -44.61
CA ALA A 779 41.26 -6.94 -44.53
C ALA A 779 41.85 -7.88 -43.46
N ASP A 780 43.18 -7.90 -43.31
CA ASP A 780 43.85 -8.72 -42.31
C ASP A 780 43.64 -8.21 -40.87
N GLU A 781 43.62 -6.89 -40.67
CA GLU A 781 43.29 -6.28 -39.36
C GLU A 781 41.85 -6.58 -38.93
N TYR A 782 40.90 -6.51 -39.86
CA TYR A 782 39.52 -6.94 -39.60
C TYR A 782 39.48 -8.42 -39.16
N ILE A 783 40.20 -9.30 -39.87
CA ILE A 783 40.27 -10.74 -39.53
C ILE A 783 40.87 -10.95 -38.14
N ALA A 784 41.87 -10.18 -37.75
CA ALA A 784 42.48 -10.27 -36.42
C ALA A 784 41.52 -9.89 -35.29
N LYS A 785 40.49 -9.06 -35.56
CA LYS A 785 39.44 -8.69 -34.60
C LYS A 785 38.29 -9.71 -34.51
N VAL A 786 38.20 -10.67 -35.43
CA VAL A 786 37.19 -11.74 -35.39
C VAL A 786 37.28 -12.52 -34.07
N GLY A 787 36.13 -12.72 -33.42
CA GLY A 787 36.04 -13.36 -32.10
C GLY A 787 36.12 -12.39 -30.91
N SER A 788 36.22 -11.08 -31.16
CA SER A 788 36.22 -10.03 -30.13
C SER A 788 35.01 -9.10 -30.25
N TYR A 789 34.64 -8.46 -29.13
CA TYR A 789 33.59 -7.43 -29.09
C TYR A 789 34.17 -6.08 -29.52
N GLN A 790 33.54 -5.44 -30.49
CA GLN A 790 33.89 -4.11 -30.97
C GLN A 790 32.75 -3.13 -30.69
N LEU A 791 33.05 -1.95 -30.15
CA LEU A 791 32.06 -0.91 -29.86
C LEU A 791 31.57 -0.31 -31.17
N ILE A 792 30.28 -0.43 -31.50
CA ILE A 792 29.72 0.08 -32.77
C ILE A 792 28.79 1.27 -32.58
N GLY A 793 28.43 1.58 -31.34
CA GLY A 793 27.58 2.72 -31.04
C GLY A 793 27.42 2.92 -29.54
N TYR A 794 26.93 4.09 -29.18
CA TYR A 794 26.43 4.37 -27.84
C TYR A 794 25.23 5.31 -27.91
N GLU A 795 24.41 5.29 -26.87
CA GLU A 795 23.22 6.13 -26.71
C GLU A 795 23.25 6.77 -25.32
N ILE A 796 23.03 8.08 -25.25
CA ILE A 796 22.86 8.82 -23.99
C ILE A 796 21.42 9.27 -23.91
N ASP A 797 20.69 8.74 -22.94
CA ASP A 797 19.29 9.07 -22.72
C ASP A 797 19.06 9.64 -21.32
N TYR A 798 18.23 10.69 -21.25
CA TYR A 798 17.62 11.07 -20.00
C TYR A 798 16.56 10.04 -19.61
N TRP A 799 16.62 9.57 -18.37
CA TRP A 799 15.68 8.56 -17.89
C TRP A 799 14.63 9.14 -16.93
N LYS A 800 14.93 9.24 -15.63
CA LYS A 800 14.07 9.88 -14.62
C LYS A 800 14.90 10.38 -13.43
N ALA A 801 14.36 11.29 -12.62
CA ALA A 801 15.01 11.78 -11.38
C ALA A 801 16.46 12.30 -11.55
N ASN A 802 16.74 13.00 -12.65
CA ASN A 802 18.10 13.45 -13.02
C ASN A 802 19.12 12.30 -13.21
N ILE A 803 18.63 11.09 -13.52
CA ILE A 803 19.44 9.94 -13.88
C ILE A 803 19.52 9.89 -15.39
N TRP A 804 20.74 9.76 -15.88
CA TRP A 804 21.05 9.55 -17.28
C TRP A 804 21.56 8.13 -17.47
N ARG A 805 21.23 7.57 -18.62
CA ARG A 805 21.62 6.24 -19.05
C ARG A 805 22.59 6.38 -20.22
N LEU A 806 23.78 5.81 -20.09
CA LEU A 806 24.72 5.61 -21.19
C LEU A 806 24.69 4.13 -21.56
N ALA A 807 24.18 3.80 -22.74
CA ALA A 807 24.16 2.44 -23.27
C ALA A 807 25.20 2.30 -24.38
N LYS A 808 26.25 1.50 -24.15
CA LYS A 808 27.27 1.18 -25.16
C LYS A 808 26.92 -0.13 -25.85
N GLN A 809 26.88 -0.12 -27.17
CA GLN A 809 26.56 -1.29 -28.00
C GLN A 809 27.83 -1.86 -28.63
N TYR A 810 28.13 -3.10 -28.30
CA TYR A 810 29.23 -3.86 -28.88
C TYR A 810 28.70 -4.99 -29.76
N VAL A 811 29.42 -5.29 -30.83
CA VAL A 811 29.15 -6.45 -31.69
C VAL A 811 30.30 -7.46 -31.59
N LEU A 812 29.98 -8.74 -31.47
CA LEU A 812 30.96 -9.80 -31.62
C LEU A 812 31.23 -10.04 -33.11
N LEU A 813 32.44 -9.76 -33.59
CA LEU A 813 32.80 -10.02 -34.98
C LEU A 813 32.97 -11.51 -35.26
N LYS A 814 32.51 -11.99 -36.42
CA LYS A 814 32.59 -13.40 -36.85
C LYS A 814 33.22 -13.53 -38.24
#